data_AF-A0A7C1K430-F1
#
_entry.id   AF-A0A7C1K430-F1
#
_cell.length_a   1.000
_cell.length_b   1.000
_cell.length_c   1.000
_cell.angle_alpha   90.00
_cell.angle_beta   90.00
_cell.angle_gamma   90.00
#
_symmetry.space_group_name_H-M   'P 1'
#
loop_
_entity.id
_entity.type
_entity.pdbx_description
1 polymer ?
#
loop_
_entity_poly.entity_id
_entity_poly.type
_entity_poly.pdbx_seq_one_letter_code
_entity_poly.pdbx_strand_id
1 'polypeptide(L)'
;MIYRLWTVVAVATLLATHLPAQWQLLARKDGADVGRFFQSSSGTLFAQLSSQTKIFRSFDGGITWSPVELPPLQGIIHFAPCTDSLGLEALVVVTGGAFYRSTDNGLSWQQIPPPSGITSGESILSIEGLRYGELIILTETAGGNAVYVSRDRAESVMRIGDIPSAPWRFAQLHDSAIYCYGSAGLYRINWRMQTIARVATEHVTALVSNQEYSGAPVIYWAIRNQTVVRSTDGGTSWTDAHAGLSMLSSSALLLPAREGTMFCFNPLGDSTIVYRRFASSTQWALLTRQGFAATDAIATLSGALMVATSGGVFRSEESGMFWSNSSSGIQGISIICASYVPSVALVAASQRGELFRSVNAGLSWTTIAKLPAGTTPTDLWVSPNGLVLVGTTNGAWCSTDGGATIRQCSTATGAISDTIVSVGTFKGTGVAAARSRAYVSLNGGLLWLELGLPMIGSNQIISFRSNDSLAIVATTSSVIAIESVAQQPVYRTIATFGQPIVGCDIAADGSIGVITDSSATLVYHRYRTDGQLEARVVLPTGTLHSIALSRGGFAHIAADAALALYTIGRRDTDYRTDTSIAELVLYLRRQSSGEMIATTSDGGIYRAAADSILSVERARTDIVTLWPNPTAEELHIEAGTSAIWGVHICDGLGRSVLILSMAIPQQSLHLKLPTIAPGYYIAAVRTAKSVIVRPLVIIR
;
A
#
# COMPACT_ATOMS: atom_id res chain seq x y z
N MET A 1 15.95 -23.04 -19.33
CA MET A 1 16.26 -22.77 -17.91
C MET A 1 17.40 -21.74 -17.90
N ILE A 2 17.34 -20.72 -17.04
CA ILE A 2 18.32 -19.60 -16.86
C ILE A 2 18.04 -18.26 -17.58
N TYR A 3 17.42 -18.19 -18.77
CA TYR A 3 17.06 -16.89 -19.38
C TYR A 3 15.59 -16.44 -19.19
N ARG A 4 14.86 -17.07 -18.24
CA ARG A 4 13.50 -16.67 -17.82
C ARG A 4 13.47 -15.80 -16.56
N LEU A 5 14.62 -15.35 -16.04
CA LEU A 5 14.70 -14.59 -14.79
C LEU A 5 14.99 -13.09 -14.94
N TRP A 6 15.29 -12.59 -16.14
CA TRP A 6 15.75 -11.19 -16.32
C TRP A 6 14.68 -10.21 -16.82
N THR A 7 13.54 -10.67 -17.33
CA THR A 7 12.45 -9.80 -17.83
C THR A 7 11.55 -9.22 -16.75
N VAL A 8 11.62 -9.72 -15.50
CA VAL A 8 10.86 -9.14 -14.37
C VAL A 8 11.61 -7.96 -13.72
N VAL A 9 12.93 -7.85 -13.95
CA VAL A 9 13.77 -6.86 -13.26
C VAL A 9 13.91 -5.54 -14.03
N ALA A 10 13.71 -5.52 -15.36
CA ALA A 10 13.96 -4.30 -16.15
C ALA A 10 12.72 -3.41 -16.40
N VAL A 11 11.50 -3.89 -16.14
CA VAL A 11 10.26 -3.09 -16.29
C VAL A 11 10.07 -2.11 -15.11
N ALA A 12 10.75 -2.35 -13.98
CA ALA A 12 10.67 -1.49 -12.79
C ALA A 12 11.41 -0.14 -12.92
N THR A 13 12.22 0.08 -13.97
CA THR A 13 13.17 1.20 -14.01
C THR A 13 12.81 2.36 -14.96
N LEU A 14 11.59 2.44 -15.52
CA LEU A 14 11.28 3.46 -16.55
C LEU A 14 10.00 4.29 -16.35
N LEU A 15 9.55 4.46 -15.10
CA LEU A 15 8.56 5.49 -14.71
C LEU A 15 9.01 6.19 -13.41
N ALA A 16 10.13 6.90 -13.45
CA ALA A 16 10.61 7.70 -12.32
C ALA A 16 11.10 9.06 -12.81
N THR A 17 10.16 10.00 -12.99
CA THR A 17 10.46 11.43 -12.83
C THR A 17 9.45 12.03 -11.85
N HIS A 18 9.97 12.31 -10.65
CA HIS A 18 9.40 13.06 -9.52
C HIS A 18 8.26 12.40 -8.73
N LEU A 19 8.63 11.49 -7.83
CA LEU A 19 7.83 11.18 -6.64
C LEU A 19 8.67 11.50 -5.38
N PRO A 20 8.11 12.18 -4.36
CA PRO A 20 8.70 12.22 -3.02
C PRO A 20 8.79 10.81 -2.43
N ALA A 21 9.46 10.63 -1.28
CA ALA A 21 9.63 9.32 -0.66
C ALA A 21 8.26 8.63 -0.51
N GLN A 22 8.09 7.43 -1.08
CA GLN A 22 6.84 6.69 -0.97
C GLN A 22 6.76 6.04 0.40
N TRP A 23 6.09 6.71 1.33
CA TRP A 23 5.81 6.19 2.67
C TRP A 23 4.58 5.29 2.66
N GLN A 24 4.78 4.02 3.01
CA GLN A 24 3.74 3.02 3.19
C GLN A 24 3.37 2.91 4.67
N LEU A 25 2.08 3.09 5.00
CA LEU A 25 1.55 2.85 6.34
C LEU A 25 1.58 1.34 6.65
N LEU A 26 2.31 0.96 7.69
CA LEU A 26 2.42 -0.42 8.17
C LEU A 26 1.41 -0.73 9.28
N ALA A 27 1.05 0.25 10.10
CA ALA A 27 0.06 0.13 11.18
C ALA A 27 -0.44 1.50 11.63
N ARG A 28 -1.71 1.59 12.08
CA ARG A 28 -2.33 2.81 12.62
C ARG A 28 -3.16 2.53 13.86
N LYS A 29 -3.29 3.54 14.71
CA LYS A 29 -4.38 3.69 15.67
C LYS A 29 -5.53 4.43 14.99
N ASP A 30 -6.52 3.68 14.48
CA ASP A 30 -7.95 4.03 14.45
C ASP A 30 -8.72 3.25 13.36
N GLY A 31 -9.87 2.70 13.77
CA GLY A 31 -10.80 1.94 12.93
C GLY A 31 -11.68 2.86 12.09
N ALA A 32 -11.38 2.94 10.79
CA ALA A 32 -12.27 3.57 9.83
C ALA A 32 -13.49 2.65 9.57
N ASP A 33 -14.70 3.19 9.71
CA ASP A 33 -15.95 2.48 9.45
C ASP A 33 -16.09 2.18 7.96
N VAL A 34 -15.96 0.90 7.60
CA VAL A 34 -16.05 0.45 6.21
C VAL A 34 -17.53 0.18 5.88
N GLY A 35 -18.03 0.91 4.90
CA GLY A 35 -19.42 0.84 4.46
C GLY A 35 -19.68 -0.26 3.44
N ARG A 36 -18.78 -0.44 2.46
CA ARG A 36 -19.00 -1.38 1.35
C ARG A 36 -17.71 -1.91 0.74
N PHE A 37 -17.70 -3.17 0.35
CA PHE A 37 -16.65 -3.76 -0.49
C PHE A 37 -17.03 -3.85 -1.96
N PHE A 38 -16.02 -3.75 -2.81
CA PHE A 38 -16.10 -4.03 -4.24
C PHE A 38 -14.92 -4.91 -4.65
N GLN A 39 -15.10 -5.72 -5.68
CA GLN A 39 -14.03 -6.49 -6.28
C GLN A 39 -14.10 -6.31 -7.80
N SER A 40 -12.96 -5.99 -8.41
CA SER A 40 -12.84 -5.90 -9.86
C SER A 40 -12.71 -7.27 -10.51
N SER A 41 -12.80 -7.31 -11.85
CA SER A 41 -12.65 -8.53 -12.63
C SER A 41 -11.26 -9.17 -12.54
N SER A 42 -10.19 -8.40 -12.25
CA SER A 42 -8.86 -8.98 -12.01
C SER A 42 -8.67 -9.53 -10.58
N GLY A 43 -9.60 -9.23 -9.67
CA GLY A 43 -9.51 -9.61 -8.25
C GLY A 43 -9.00 -8.51 -7.33
N THR A 44 -8.69 -7.31 -7.84
CA THR A 44 -8.40 -6.13 -7.00
C THR A 44 -9.60 -5.81 -6.11
N LEU A 45 -9.36 -5.60 -4.82
CA LEU A 45 -10.39 -5.26 -3.85
C LEU A 45 -10.43 -3.76 -3.60
N PHE A 46 -11.63 -3.25 -3.37
CA PHE A 46 -11.86 -1.87 -2.95
C PHE A 46 -12.76 -1.84 -1.72
N ALA A 47 -12.48 -0.93 -0.81
CA ALA A 47 -13.27 -0.70 0.40
C ALA A 47 -13.65 0.77 0.46
N GLN A 48 -14.95 1.06 0.44
CA GLN A 48 -15.48 2.41 0.61
C GLN A 48 -15.92 2.62 2.05
N LEU A 49 -15.60 3.76 2.63
CA LEU A 49 -16.05 4.11 3.98
C LEU A 49 -17.57 4.36 4.01
N SER A 50 -18.19 4.17 5.18
CA SER A 50 -19.62 4.43 5.39
C SER A 50 -20.01 5.89 5.12
N SER A 51 -19.07 6.82 5.30
CA SER A 51 -19.21 8.23 4.93
C SER A 51 -19.34 8.47 3.42
N GLN A 52 -19.00 7.47 2.58
CA GLN A 52 -18.96 7.56 1.12
C GLN A 52 -18.03 8.69 0.63
N THR A 53 -17.00 9.06 1.39
CA THR A 53 -16.04 10.12 1.03
C THR A 53 -14.64 9.61 0.71
N LYS A 54 -14.31 8.37 1.08
CA LYS A 54 -12.99 7.78 0.83
C LYS A 54 -13.13 6.34 0.34
N ILE A 55 -12.19 5.96 -0.52
CA ILE A 55 -12.07 4.63 -1.09
C ILE A 55 -10.63 4.15 -0.88
N PHE A 56 -10.48 2.90 -0.49
CA PHE A 56 -9.21 2.19 -0.34
C PHE A 56 -9.16 1.06 -1.35
N ARG A 57 -7.95 0.69 -1.78
CA ARG A 57 -7.66 -0.39 -2.74
C ARG A 57 -6.69 -1.39 -2.14
N SER A 58 -6.85 -2.67 -2.48
CA SER A 58 -5.93 -3.76 -2.16
C SER A 58 -5.68 -4.65 -3.36
N PHE A 59 -4.41 -4.93 -3.65
CA PHE A 59 -3.98 -5.82 -4.74
C PHE A 59 -3.63 -7.24 -4.29
N ASP A 60 -3.52 -7.45 -2.97
CA ASP A 60 -3.00 -8.69 -2.38
C ASP A 60 -4.10 -9.51 -1.68
N GLY A 61 -5.36 -9.30 -2.06
CA GLY A 61 -6.50 -10.00 -1.48
C GLY A 61 -6.84 -9.52 -0.07
N GLY A 62 -6.67 -8.22 0.18
CA GLY A 62 -7.11 -7.54 1.40
C GLY A 62 -6.12 -7.60 2.54
N ILE A 63 -4.85 -7.96 2.27
CA ILE A 63 -3.78 -8.02 3.26
C ILE A 63 -3.27 -6.60 3.53
N THR A 64 -3.01 -5.82 2.48
CA THR A 64 -2.66 -4.40 2.56
C THR A 64 -3.66 -3.53 1.82
N TRP A 65 -3.93 -2.33 2.36
CA TRP A 65 -4.86 -1.35 1.80
C TRP A 65 -4.17 -0.02 1.62
N SER A 66 -4.28 0.57 0.43
CA SER A 66 -3.81 1.93 0.12
C SER A 66 -4.99 2.83 -0.22
N PRO A 67 -5.02 4.10 0.21
CA PRO A 67 -6.07 5.03 -0.21
C PRO A 67 -6.02 5.23 -1.73
N VAL A 68 -7.19 5.40 -2.35
CA VAL A 68 -7.32 5.85 -3.74
C VAL A 68 -7.37 7.36 -3.74
N GLU A 69 -6.46 8.01 -4.46
CA GLU A 69 -6.48 9.47 -4.60
C GLU A 69 -7.63 9.85 -5.53
N LEU A 70 -8.67 10.44 -4.95
CA LEU A 70 -9.84 10.87 -5.69
C LEU A 70 -9.64 12.31 -6.20
N PRO A 71 -10.30 12.70 -7.30
CA PRO A 71 -10.33 14.10 -7.74
C PRO A 71 -10.79 15.05 -6.60
N PRO A 72 -10.70 16.37 -6.74
CA PRO A 72 -11.35 17.30 -5.82
C PRO A 72 -12.87 17.18 -5.93
N LEU A 73 -13.42 16.18 -5.23
CA LEU A 73 -14.83 15.82 -5.23
C LEU A 73 -15.54 16.54 -4.07
N GLN A 74 -16.75 17.02 -4.32
CA GLN A 74 -17.67 17.47 -3.26
C GLN A 74 -18.90 16.56 -3.22
N GLY A 75 -19.25 16.10 -2.01
CA GLY A 75 -20.47 15.34 -1.75
C GLY A 75 -20.25 13.82 -1.66
N ILE A 76 -21.35 13.09 -1.85
CA ILE A 76 -21.41 11.63 -1.77
C ILE A 76 -20.78 11.03 -3.03
N ILE A 77 -19.91 10.05 -2.84
CA ILE A 77 -19.18 9.38 -3.92
C ILE A 77 -19.87 8.05 -4.24
N HIS A 78 -20.37 7.91 -5.47
CA HIS A 78 -20.79 6.62 -5.99
C HIS A 78 -19.65 6.01 -6.79
N PHE A 79 -19.28 4.78 -6.47
CA PHE A 79 -18.10 4.12 -7.01
C PHE A 79 -18.46 2.77 -7.62
N ALA A 80 -17.90 2.49 -8.80
CA ALA A 80 -17.98 1.19 -9.43
C ALA A 80 -16.64 0.82 -10.09
N PRO A 81 -16.02 -0.32 -9.73
CA PRO A 81 -14.99 -0.91 -10.57
C PRO A 81 -15.63 -1.50 -11.83
N CYS A 82 -14.98 -1.30 -12.98
CA CYS A 82 -15.43 -1.78 -14.29
C CYS A 82 -14.21 -2.13 -15.16
N THR A 83 -14.41 -2.28 -16.48
CA THR A 83 -13.31 -2.44 -17.45
C THR A 83 -13.41 -1.40 -18.55
N ASP A 84 -12.30 -0.99 -19.18
CA ASP A 84 -12.26 -0.12 -20.35
C ASP A 84 -12.69 -0.81 -21.66
N SER A 85 -12.78 -0.04 -22.76
CA SER A 85 -13.12 -0.51 -24.12
C SER A 85 -12.32 -1.74 -24.58
N LEU A 86 -11.10 -1.91 -24.08
CA LEU A 86 -10.15 -2.98 -24.40
C LEU A 86 -10.20 -4.17 -23.41
N GLY A 87 -11.05 -4.11 -22.39
CA GLY A 87 -11.17 -5.13 -21.35
C GLY A 87 -10.13 -5.01 -20.23
N LEU A 88 -9.38 -3.91 -20.16
CA LEU A 88 -8.48 -3.59 -19.06
C LEU A 88 -9.27 -3.00 -17.88
N GLU A 89 -8.74 -3.04 -16.67
CA GLU A 89 -9.46 -2.49 -15.52
C GLU A 89 -9.67 -0.98 -15.60
N ALA A 90 -10.85 -0.53 -15.21
CA ALA A 90 -11.19 0.88 -15.09
C ALA A 90 -12.03 1.12 -13.84
N LEU A 91 -12.03 2.35 -13.34
CA LEU A 91 -12.85 2.77 -12.20
C LEU A 91 -13.73 3.93 -12.64
N VAL A 92 -14.99 3.94 -12.21
CA VAL A 92 -15.89 5.08 -12.40
C VAL A 92 -16.31 5.62 -11.04
N VAL A 93 -16.23 6.94 -10.91
CA VAL A 93 -16.67 7.70 -9.75
C VAL A 93 -17.66 8.77 -10.19
N VAL A 94 -18.78 8.87 -9.47
CA VAL A 94 -19.77 9.93 -9.65
C VAL A 94 -19.90 10.73 -8.37
N THR A 95 -19.80 12.06 -8.48
CA THR A 95 -20.04 13.01 -7.37
C THR A 95 -20.79 14.22 -7.91
N GLY A 96 -21.86 14.65 -7.24
CA GLY A 96 -22.58 15.88 -7.62
C GLY A 96 -22.98 15.97 -9.11
N GLY A 97 -23.22 14.84 -9.78
CA GLY A 97 -23.54 14.75 -11.20
C GLY A 97 -22.35 14.72 -12.17
N ALA A 98 -21.11 14.91 -11.69
CA ALA A 98 -19.90 14.80 -12.49
C ALA A 98 -19.39 13.35 -12.51
N PHE A 99 -18.99 12.88 -13.69
CA PHE A 99 -18.41 11.55 -13.90
C PHE A 99 -16.90 11.65 -14.06
N TYR A 100 -16.20 10.79 -13.35
CA TYR A 100 -14.76 10.61 -13.44
C TYR A 100 -14.45 9.16 -13.74
N ARG A 101 -13.45 8.96 -14.60
CA ARG A 101 -12.99 7.65 -15.01
C ARG A 101 -11.48 7.53 -14.83
N SER A 102 -11.04 6.39 -14.32
CA SER A 102 -9.64 6.01 -14.27
C SER A 102 -9.44 4.72 -15.07
N THR A 103 -8.35 4.62 -15.81
CA THR A 103 -7.92 3.40 -16.54
C THR A 103 -6.61 2.82 -15.99
N ASP A 104 -6.18 3.32 -14.82
CA ASP A 104 -4.92 2.96 -14.17
C ASP A 104 -5.14 2.59 -12.70
N ASN A 105 -6.32 2.02 -12.39
CA ASN A 105 -6.72 1.57 -11.05
C ASN A 105 -6.77 2.71 -9.99
N GLY A 106 -7.09 3.92 -10.43
CA GLY A 106 -7.30 5.09 -9.56
C GLY A 106 -6.04 5.87 -9.26
N LEU A 107 -5.00 5.75 -10.09
CA LEU A 107 -3.78 6.59 -9.99
C LEU A 107 -3.99 7.95 -10.67
N SER A 108 -4.77 7.98 -11.74
CA SER A 108 -5.20 9.21 -12.41
C SER A 108 -6.66 9.14 -12.81
N TRP A 109 -7.29 10.30 -12.89
CA TRP A 109 -8.70 10.45 -13.19
C TRP A 109 -8.91 11.45 -14.32
N GLN A 110 -9.76 11.06 -15.26
CA GLN A 110 -10.25 11.91 -16.33
C GLN A 110 -11.72 12.19 -16.10
N GLN A 111 -12.12 13.46 -16.12
CA GLN A 111 -13.53 13.81 -16.14
C GLN A 111 -14.12 13.45 -17.51
N ILE A 112 -15.24 12.74 -17.51
CA ILE A 112 -15.96 12.35 -18.72
C ILE A 112 -17.36 13.00 -18.71
N PRO A 113 -17.96 13.25 -19.88
CA PRO A 113 -19.35 13.70 -19.93
C PRO A 113 -20.28 12.64 -19.35
N PRO A 114 -21.46 13.03 -18.83
CA PRO A 114 -22.50 12.08 -18.44
C PRO A 114 -22.85 11.14 -19.62
N PRO A 115 -23.15 9.86 -19.35
CA PRO A 115 -23.53 8.92 -20.39
C PRO A 115 -24.71 9.45 -21.22
N SER A 116 -24.57 9.39 -22.54
CA SER A 116 -25.66 9.75 -23.44
C SER A 116 -26.87 8.82 -23.24
N GLY A 117 -28.08 9.37 -23.19
CA GLY A 117 -29.32 8.61 -22.99
C GLY A 117 -29.92 8.70 -21.59
N ILE A 118 -29.23 9.28 -20.60
CA ILE A 118 -29.86 9.70 -19.33
C ILE A 118 -30.84 10.84 -19.64
N THR A 119 -32.07 10.75 -19.12
CA THR A 119 -33.07 11.80 -19.36
C THR A 119 -32.65 13.09 -18.67
N SER A 120 -32.82 14.24 -19.35
CA SER A 120 -32.52 15.55 -18.76
C SER A 120 -33.32 15.79 -17.48
N GLY A 121 -32.63 16.18 -16.41
CA GLY A 121 -33.22 16.49 -15.10
C GLY A 121 -33.24 15.33 -14.09
N GLU A 122 -32.83 14.12 -14.50
CA GLU A 122 -32.70 12.99 -13.58
C GLU A 122 -31.40 13.08 -12.76
N SER A 123 -31.46 12.76 -11.47
CA SER A 123 -30.30 12.75 -10.56
C SER A 123 -29.81 11.32 -10.35
N ILE A 124 -28.49 11.11 -10.35
CA ILE A 124 -27.90 9.77 -10.17
C ILE A 124 -27.93 9.40 -8.69
N LEU A 125 -28.47 8.21 -8.40
CA LEU A 125 -28.59 7.66 -7.05
C LEU A 125 -27.54 6.60 -6.74
N SER A 126 -27.16 5.79 -7.74
CA SER A 126 -26.06 4.84 -7.60
C SER A 126 -25.52 4.39 -8.95
N ILE A 127 -24.29 3.91 -8.92
CA ILE A 127 -23.65 3.21 -10.02
C ILE A 127 -23.11 1.87 -9.50
N GLU A 128 -23.30 0.81 -10.26
CA GLU A 128 -22.84 -0.53 -9.90
C GLU A 128 -22.14 -1.18 -11.09
N GLY A 129 -20.95 -1.73 -10.82
CA GLY A 129 -20.15 -2.46 -11.79
C GLY A 129 -20.59 -3.91 -11.91
N LEU A 130 -20.66 -4.40 -13.15
CA LEU A 130 -20.93 -5.79 -13.47
C LEU A 130 -19.65 -6.51 -13.91
N ARG A 131 -19.68 -7.84 -13.82
CA ARG A 131 -18.55 -8.79 -13.97
C ARG A 131 -17.84 -8.70 -15.33
N TYR A 132 -18.50 -8.22 -16.39
CA TYR A 132 -17.88 -8.02 -17.71
C TYR A 132 -17.69 -6.54 -18.09
N GLY A 133 -17.76 -5.65 -17.10
CA GLY A 133 -17.53 -4.22 -17.27
C GLY A 133 -18.75 -3.42 -17.70
N GLU A 134 -19.93 -4.02 -17.75
CA GLU A 134 -21.18 -3.27 -17.87
C GLU A 134 -21.46 -2.48 -16.60
N LEU A 135 -22.22 -1.41 -16.72
CA LEU A 135 -22.62 -0.57 -15.59
C LEU A 135 -24.12 -0.51 -15.49
N ILE A 136 -24.64 -0.62 -14.26
CA ILE A 136 -26.01 -0.25 -13.94
C ILE A 136 -25.97 1.12 -13.30
N ILE A 137 -26.84 2.01 -13.78
CA ILE A 137 -27.01 3.34 -13.22
C ILE A 137 -28.46 3.46 -12.76
N LEU A 138 -28.65 3.84 -11.51
CA LEU A 138 -29.95 4.24 -10.98
C LEU A 138 -30.05 5.75 -10.99
N THR A 139 -31.17 6.25 -11.48
CA THR A 139 -31.52 7.66 -11.39
C THR A 139 -32.85 7.86 -10.67
N GLU A 140 -33.00 9.02 -10.03
CA GLU A 140 -34.25 9.47 -9.43
C GLU A 140 -35.12 10.14 -10.48
N THR A 141 -36.40 9.76 -10.50
CA THR A 141 -37.44 10.33 -11.36
C THR A 141 -38.65 10.72 -10.52
N ALA A 142 -39.56 11.52 -11.08
CA ALA A 142 -40.80 11.89 -10.39
C ALA A 142 -41.71 10.70 -10.02
N GLY A 143 -41.55 9.54 -10.68
CA GLY A 143 -42.37 8.35 -10.49
C GLY A 143 -41.70 7.18 -9.76
N GLY A 144 -40.45 7.35 -9.31
CA GLY A 144 -39.64 6.26 -8.75
C GLY A 144 -38.20 6.32 -9.24
N ASN A 145 -37.57 5.16 -9.42
CA ASN A 145 -36.18 5.08 -9.86
C ASN A 145 -36.12 4.47 -11.26
N ALA A 146 -35.45 5.15 -12.18
CA ALA A 146 -35.17 4.61 -13.51
C ALA A 146 -33.89 3.78 -13.48
N VAL A 147 -33.93 2.63 -14.14
CA VAL A 147 -32.80 1.70 -14.23
C VAL A 147 -32.20 1.79 -15.63
N TYR A 148 -30.94 2.18 -15.67
CA TYR A 148 -30.15 2.30 -16.89
C TYR A 148 -29.07 1.23 -16.93
N VAL A 149 -28.79 0.70 -18.12
CA VAL A 149 -27.67 -0.20 -18.38
C VAL A 149 -26.77 0.40 -19.44
N SER A 150 -25.48 0.48 -19.14
CA SER A 150 -24.43 0.82 -20.09
C SER A 150 -23.58 -0.41 -20.40
N ARG A 151 -23.31 -0.64 -21.70
CA ARG A 151 -22.39 -1.69 -22.17
C ARG A 151 -21.10 -1.14 -22.76
N ASP A 152 -21.10 0.15 -23.03
CA ASP A 152 -19.97 0.95 -23.45
C ASP A 152 -19.42 1.77 -22.27
N ARG A 153 -19.61 1.25 -21.04
CA ARG A 153 -18.81 1.62 -19.88
C ARG A 153 -18.92 3.12 -19.54
N ALA A 154 -20.17 3.59 -19.45
CA ALA A 154 -20.62 4.96 -19.15
C ALA A 154 -20.50 5.98 -20.30
N GLU A 155 -20.30 5.54 -21.55
CA GLU A 155 -20.38 6.43 -22.71
C GLU A 155 -21.84 6.64 -23.18
N SER A 156 -22.64 5.57 -23.17
CA SER A 156 -24.08 5.63 -23.38
C SER A 156 -24.82 4.71 -22.42
N VAL A 157 -26.10 5.00 -22.22
CA VAL A 157 -26.98 4.20 -21.41
C VAL A 157 -28.28 3.93 -22.13
N MET A 158 -28.87 2.79 -21.77
CA MET A 158 -30.20 2.39 -22.21
C MET A 158 -31.09 2.24 -20.98
N ARG A 159 -32.21 2.98 -20.94
CA ARG A 159 -33.23 2.78 -19.91
C ARG A 159 -33.89 1.42 -20.12
N ILE A 160 -33.85 0.56 -19.11
CA ILE A 160 -34.42 -0.80 -19.14
C ILE A 160 -35.82 -0.82 -18.53
N GLY A 161 -36.14 0.17 -17.69
CA GLY A 161 -37.46 0.33 -17.07
C GLY A 161 -37.37 1.07 -15.75
N ASP A 162 -38.50 1.11 -15.04
CA ASP A 162 -38.64 1.82 -13.78
C ASP A 162 -39.00 0.88 -12.64
N ILE A 163 -38.50 1.20 -11.46
CA ILE A 163 -38.79 0.49 -10.21
C ILE A 163 -39.27 1.50 -9.15
N PRO A 164 -40.02 1.06 -8.13
CA PRO A 164 -40.48 1.95 -7.06
C PRO A 164 -39.32 2.64 -6.34
N SER A 165 -39.60 3.81 -5.75
CA SER A 165 -38.62 4.51 -4.92
C SER A 165 -38.32 3.73 -3.64
N ALA A 166 -37.08 3.25 -3.53
CA ALA A 166 -36.58 2.49 -2.39
C ALA A 166 -35.04 2.43 -2.43
N PRO A 167 -34.38 2.10 -1.30
CA PRO A 167 -32.97 1.73 -1.32
C PRO A 167 -32.79 0.37 -1.99
N TRP A 168 -32.04 0.35 -3.08
CA TRP A 168 -31.84 -0.82 -3.92
C TRP A 168 -30.39 -1.32 -3.86
N ARG A 169 -30.22 -2.64 -3.83
CA ARG A 169 -28.94 -3.31 -4.06
C ARG A 169 -29.03 -4.17 -5.32
N PHE A 170 -27.89 -4.38 -5.96
CA PHE A 170 -27.79 -5.20 -7.16
C PHE A 170 -26.93 -6.42 -6.91
N ALA A 171 -27.31 -7.53 -7.53
CA ALA A 171 -26.51 -8.74 -7.55
C ALA A 171 -26.44 -9.28 -8.97
N GLN A 172 -25.23 -9.60 -9.41
CA GLN A 172 -25.00 -10.40 -10.61
C GLN A 172 -24.62 -11.83 -10.20
N LEU A 173 -25.46 -12.77 -10.62
CA LEU A 173 -25.33 -14.19 -10.28
C LEU A 173 -24.38 -14.92 -11.25
N HIS A 174 -24.02 -16.17 -10.92
CA HIS A 174 -23.04 -16.96 -11.69
C HIS A 174 -23.46 -17.18 -13.15
N ASP A 175 -24.75 -17.26 -13.43
CA ASP A 175 -25.32 -17.38 -14.80
C ASP A 175 -25.38 -16.03 -15.54
N SER A 176 -24.77 -14.98 -14.97
CA SER A 176 -24.83 -13.59 -15.44
C SER A 176 -26.21 -12.94 -15.34
N ALA A 177 -27.18 -13.56 -14.65
CA ALA A 177 -28.46 -12.90 -14.37
C ALA A 177 -28.26 -11.75 -13.38
N ILE A 178 -28.97 -10.65 -13.63
CA ILE A 178 -28.88 -9.43 -12.86
C ILE A 178 -30.20 -9.24 -12.12
N TYR A 179 -30.09 -9.00 -10.82
CA TYR A 179 -31.23 -8.72 -9.96
C TYR A 179 -31.03 -7.42 -9.19
N CYS A 180 -32.16 -6.77 -8.92
CA CYS A 180 -32.27 -5.63 -8.02
C CYS A 180 -33.16 -6.05 -6.84
N TYR A 181 -32.72 -5.81 -5.63
CA TYR A 181 -33.41 -6.28 -4.42
C TYR A 181 -33.32 -5.25 -3.29
N GLY A 182 -34.33 -5.24 -2.42
CA GLY A 182 -34.40 -4.29 -1.32
C GLY A 182 -35.73 -4.34 -0.59
N SER A 183 -36.14 -3.21 -0.01
CA SER A 183 -37.37 -3.11 0.79
C SER A 183 -38.67 -3.20 0.01
N ALA A 184 -38.65 -2.89 -1.29
CA ALA A 184 -39.83 -2.92 -2.14
C ALA A 184 -39.96 -4.19 -3.01
N GLY A 185 -39.08 -5.18 -2.81
CA GLY A 185 -39.18 -6.48 -3.47
C GLY A 185 -37.89 -6.99 -4.09
N LEU A 186 -38.06 -7.93 -5.02
CA LEU A 186 -37.03 -8.50 -5.88
C LEU A 186 -37.43 -8.33 -7.34
N TYR A 187 -36.53 -7.79 -8.15
CA TYR A 187 -36.73 -7.54 -9.57
C TYR A 187 -35.61 -8.20 -10.36
N ARG A 188 -35.96 -8.89 -11.45
CA ARG A 188 -35.02 -9.44 -12.42
C ARG A 188 -34.88 -8.47 -13.59
N ILE A 189 -33.64 -8.16 -13.94
CA ILE A 189 -33.31 -7.26 -15.03
C ILE A 189 -32.97 -8.10 -16.26
N ASN A 190 -33.85 -8.08 -17.25
CA ASN A 190 -33.65 -8.74 -18.53
C ASN A 190 -33.15 -7.72 -19.55
N TRP A 191 -31.86 -7.44 -19.50
CA TRP A 191 -31.25 -6.41 -20.35
C TRP A 191 -31.41 -6.70 -21.86
N ARG A 192 -31.39 -7.97 -22.29
CA ARG A 192 -31.59 -8.35 -23.71
C ARG A 192 -32.99 -8.04 -24.21
N MET A 193 -33.98 -8.24 -23.34
CA MET A 193 -35.38 -7.99 -23.66
C MET A 193 -35.81 -6.58 -23.28
N GLN A 194 -34.89 -5.76 -22.72
CA GLN A 194 -35.17 -4.41 -22.22
C GLN A 194 -36.39 -4.38 -21.28
N THR A 195 -36.48 -5.37 -20.37
CA THR A 195 -37.58 -5.46 -19.42
C THR A 195 -37.09 -5.68 -18.01
N ILE A 196 -37.85 -5.18 -17.05
CA ILE A 196 -37.71 -5.47 -15.64
C ILE A 196 -38.93 -6.25 -15.20
N ALA A 197 -38.72 -7.43 -14.63
CA ALA A 197 -39.80 -8.28 -14.13
C ALA A 197 -39.74 -8.36 -12.61
N ARG A 198 -40.85 -8.07 -11.93
CA ARG A 198 -40.96 -8.29 -10.48
C ARG A 198 -41.06 -9.79 -10.21
N VAL A 199 -40.20 -10.28 -9.33
CA VAL A 199 -40.12 -11.69 -8.94
C VAL A 199 -40.74 -11.93 -7.56
N ALA A 200 -40.53 -10.99 -6.63
CA ALA A 200 -41.04 -11.09 -5.27
C ALA A 200 -41.46 -9.71 -4.75
N THR A 201 -42.39 -9.69 -3.80
CA THR A 201 -42.99 -8.44 -3.29
C THR A 201 -42.49 -8.06 -1.90
N GLU A 202 -42.00 -9.04 -1.17
CA GLU A 202 -41.48 -8.94 0.18
C GLU A 202 -40.06 -8.36 0.25
N HIS A 203 -39.65 -7.97 1.45
CA HIS A 203 -38.32 -7.46 1.73
C HIS A 203 -37.25 -8.54 1.49
N VAL A 204 -36.25 -8.20 0.68
CA VAL A 204 -35.09 -9.05 0.40
C VAL A 204 -33.82 -8.36 0.89
N THR A 205 -33.12 -9.00 1.82
CA THR A 205 -31.93 -8.43 2.49
C THR A 205 -30.62 -8.85 1.81
N ALA A 206 -30.56 -10.08 1.29
CA ALA A 206 -29.39 -10.61 0.61
C ALA A 206 -29.82 -11.50 -0.56
N LEU A 207 -29.06 -11.47 -1.65
CA LEU A 207 -29.22 -12.35 -2.79
C LEU A 207 -27.84 -12.71 -3.36
N VAL A 208 -27.54 -13.99 -3.39
CA VAL A 208 -26.26 -14.52 -3.87
C VAL A 208 -26.48 -15.81 -4.66
N SER A 209 -25.45 -16.27 -5.36
CA SER A 209 -25.46 -17.57 -6.02
C SER A 209 -24.16 -18.30 -5.76
N ASN A 210 -24.22 -19.62 -5.78
CA ASN A 210 -23.03 -20.47 -5.77
C ASN A 210 -23.14 -21.57 -6.82
N GLN A 211 -21.98 -22.12 -7.16
CA GLN A 211 -21.83 -23.28 -8.03
C GLN A 211 -20.76 -24.17 -7.40
N GLU A 212 -21.06 -25.46 -7.22
CA GLU A 212 -20.18 -26.38 -6.48
C GLU A 212 -18.88 -26.67 -7.25
N TYR A 213 -18.99 -26.86 -8.56
CA TYR A 213 -17.88 -27.03 -9.49
C TYR A 213 -18.28 -26.49 -10.87
N SER A 214 -17.30 -26.22 -11.75
CA SER A 214 -17.57 -25.74 -13.10
C SER A 214 -18.48 -26.71 -13.86
N GLY A 215 -19.66 -26.24 -14.29
CA GLY A 215 -20.67 -27.06 -14.98
C GLY A 215 -21.76 -27.63 -14.07
N ALA A 216 -21.65 -27.53 -12.75
CA ALA A 216 -22.75 -27.85 -11.83
C ALA A 216 -23.93 -26.88 -12.00
N PRO A 217 -25.17 -27.26 -11.64
CA PRO A 217 -26.28 -26.30 -11.63
C PRO A 217 -26.00 -25.14 -10.67
N VAL A 218 -26.29 -23.92 -11.12
CA VAL A 218 -26.18 -22.73 -10.28
C VAL A 218 -27.36 -22.71 -9.30
N ILE A 219 -27.07 -22.50 -8.02
CA ILE A 219 -28.09 -22.39 -6.97
C ILE A 219 -28.14 -20.94 -6.50
N TYR A 220 -29.35 -20.38 -6.42
CA TYR A 220 -29.58 -19.03 -5.90
C TYR A 220 -30.00 -19.11 -4.45
N TRP A 221 -29.53 -18.18 -3.65
CA TRP A 221 -29.83 -18.07 -2.24
C TRP A 221 -30.28 -16.66 -1.92
N ALA A 222 -31.37 -16.53 -1.17
CA ALA A 222 -31.87 -15.24 -0.76
C ALA A 222 -32.30 -15.25 0.71
N ILE A 223 -32.23 -14.08 1.35
CA ILE A 223 -32.90 -13.83 2.62
C ILE A 223 -34.21 -13.09 2.32
N ARG A 224 -35.33 -13.78 2.47
CA ARG A 224 -36.69 -13.24 2.28
C ARG A 224 -37.43 -13.32 3.61
N ASN A 225 -38.03 -12.23 4.06
CA ASN A 225 -38.75 -12.17 5.35
C ASN A 225 -37.92 -12.77 6.51
N GLN A 226 -36.64 -12.41 6.61
CA GLN A 226 -35.73 -12.89 7.66
C GLN A 226 -35.46 -14.41 7.69
N THR A 227 -35.76 -15.10 6.58
CA THR A 227 -35.49 -16.54 6.40
C THR A 227 -34.66 -16.79 5.16
N VAL A 228 -33.84 -17.85 5.17
CA VAL A 228 -33.06 -18.26 4.01
C VAL A 228 -33.88 -19.17 3.12
N VAL A 229 -33.98 -18.82 1.85
CA VAL A 229 -34.58 -19.62 0.79
C VAL A 229 -33.56 -19.89 -0.31
N ARG A 230 -33.81 -20.93 -1.11
CA ARG A 230 -32.99 -21.26 -2.29
C ARG A 230 -33.83 -21.55 -3.53
N SER A 231 -33.25 -21.33 -4.70
CA SER A 231 -33.82 -21.65 -6.00
C SER A 231 -32.79 -22.40 -6.86
N THR A 232 -33.27 -23.39 -7.62
CA THR A 232 -32.46 -24.21 -8.55
C THR A 232 -32.90 -24.05 -10.00
N ASP A 233 -33.84 -23.16 -10.27
CA ASP A 233 -34.50 -22.97 -11.57
C ASP A 233 -34.35 -21.53 -12.08
N GLY A 234 -33.27 -20.85 -11.68
CA GLY A 234 -32.99 -19.49 -12.11
C GLY A 234 -33.90 -18.43 -11.44
N GLY A 235 -34.35 -18.70 -10.21
CA GLY A 235 -35.15 -17.78 -9.41
C GLY A 235 -36.64 -17.78 -9.74
N THR A 236 -37.14 -18.74 -10.54
CA THR A 236 -38.58 -18.84 -10.86
C THR A 236 -39.38 -19.41 -9.71
N SER A 237 -38.84 -20.40 -8.98
CA SER A 237 -39.43 -20.92 -7.75
C SER A 237 -38.40 -20.97 -6.63
N TRP A 238 -38.88 -20.85 -5.39
CA TRP A 238 -38.05 -20.78 -4.20
C TRP A 238 -38.54 -21.77 -3.16
N THR A 239 -37.60 -22.43 -2.50
CA THR A 239 -37.85 -23.43 -1.46
C THR A 239 -37.12 -23.04 -0.19
N ASP A 240 -37.67 -23.43 0.96
CA ASP A 240 -37.08 -23.11 2.25
C ASP A 240 -35.71 -23.78 2.43
N ALA A 241 -34.75 -23.02 2.96
CA ALA A 241 -33.39 -23.47 3.20
C ALA A 241 -32.83 -22.94 4.53
N HIS A 242 -33.69 -22.76 5.53
CA HIS A 242 -33.37 -22.18 6.84
C HIS A 242 -33.12 -23.22 7.95
N ALA A 243 -33.04 -24.51 7.61
CA ALA A 243 -32.83 -25.58 8.58
C ALA A 243 -31.52 -25.37 9.37
N GLY A 244 -31.60 -25.27 10.69
CA GLY A 244 -30.44 -24.99 11.57
C GLY A 244 -30.15 -23.50 11.81
N LEU A 245 -30.96 -22.59 11.25
CA LEU A 245 -30.88 -21.15 11.51
C LEU A 245 -31.96 -20.70 12.49
N SER A 246 -31.64 -19.69 13.30
CA SER A 246 -32.63 -18.88 14.01
C SER A 246 -33.24 -17.84 13.07
N MET A 247 -34.31 -17.16 13.51
CA MET A 247 -34.79 -15.94 12.84
C MET A 247 -33.63 -14.95 12.66
N LEU A 248 -33.48 -14.43 11.45
CA LEU A 248 -32.37 -13.54 11.08
C LEU A 248 -32.75 -12.07 11.31
N SER A 249 -31.76 -11.22 11.54
CA SER A 249 -31.98 -9.77 11.60
C SER A 249 -32.22 -9.19 10.21
N SER A 250 -32.74 -7.95 10.16
CA SER A 250 -32.92 -7.19 8.92
C SER A 250 -31.62 -6.79 8.22
N SER A 251 -30.47 -7.08 8.84
CA SER A 251 -29.13 -6.75 8.33
C SER A 251 -28.31 -8.01 8.04
N ALA A 252 -28.94 -9.19 8.03
CA ALA A 252 -28.24 -10.44 7.80
C ALA A 252 -27.69 -10.53 6.36
N LEU A 253 -26.50 -11.13 6.23
CA LEU A 253 -25.78 -11.26 4.97
C LEU A 253 -25.61 -12.73 4.60
N LEU A 254 -25.58 -13.02 3.30
CA LEU A 254 -25.16 -14.31 2.76
C LEU A 254 -23.87 -14.14 1.98
N LEU A 255 -22.94 -15.07 2.16
CA LEU A 255 -21.67 -15.07 1.44
C LEU A 255 -21.37 -16.46 0.89
N PRO A 256 -21.33 -16.64 -0.44
CA PRO A 256 -20.82 -17.86 -1.05
C PRO A 256 -19.29 -17.94 -0.91
N ALA A 257 -18.80 -19.14 -0.66
CA ALA A 257 -17.38 -19.46 -0.57
C ALA A 257 -17.03 -20.65 -1.49
N ARG A 258 -15.77 -21.10 -1.45
CA ARG A 258 -15.29 -22.21 -2.27
C ARG A 258 -16.05 -23.51 -2.00
N GLU A 259 -16.07 -24.38 -3.01
CA GLU A 259 -16.64 -25.75 -2.93
C GLU A 259 -18.12 -25.76 -2.53
N GLY A 260 -18.88 -24.75 -2.97
CA GLY A 260 -20.30 -24.63 -2.65
C GLY A 260 -20.63 -24.36 -1.18
N THR A 261 -19.62 -24.04 -0.35
CA THR A 261 -19.82 -23.62 1.04
C THR A 261 -20.53 -22.25 1.08
N MET A 262 -21.42 -22.08 2.06
CA MET A 262 -22.20 -20.87 2.27
C MET A 262 -22.04 -20.39 3.72
N PHE A 263 -21.91 -19.08 3.89
CA PHE A 263 -21.92 -18.42 5.19
C PHE A 263 -23.15 -17.52 5.32
N CYS A 264 -23.70 -17.47 6.52
CA CYS A 264 -24.72 -16.50 6.90
C CYS A 264 -24.22 -15.72 8.12
N PHE A 265 -24.10 -14.41 7.95
CA PHE A 265 -23.74 -13.47 9.01
C PHE A 265 -25.03 -12.86 9.53
N ASN A 266 -25.31 -13.02 10.82
CA ASN A 266 -26.49 -12.48 11.48
C ASN A 266 -26.08 -11.45 12.55
N PRO A 267 -25.99 -10.15 12.20
CA PRO A 267 -25.67 -9.09 13.15
C PRO A 267 -26.78 -8.93 14.20
N LEU A 268 -26.40 -8.83 15.47
CA LEU A 268 -27.24 -8.63 16.65
C LEU A 268 -26.57 -7.61 17.58
N GLY A 269 -26.96 -6.34 17.46
CA GLY A 269 -26.28 -5.23 18.15
C GLY A 269 -24.82 -5.14 17.70
N ASP A 270 -23.89 -5.17 18.66
CA ASP A 270 -22.44 -5.07 18.41
C ASP A 270 -21.76 -6.43 18.10
N SER A 271 -22.55 -7.49 17.94
CA SER A 271 -22.04 -8.85 17.71
C SER A 271 -22.63 -9.48 16.45
N THR A 272 -21.97 -10.49 15.91
CA THR A 272 -22.44 -11.24 14.74
C THR A 272 -22.40 -12.73 15.01
N ILE A 273 -23.53 -13.40 14.81
CA ILE A 273 -23.58 -14.86 14.79
C ILE A 273 -23.24 -15.31 13.37
N VAL A 274 -22.25 -16.19 13.25
CA VAL A 274 -21.82 -16.74 11.96
C VAL A 274 -22.28 -18.18 11.86
N TYR A 275 -23.09 -18.47 10.86
CA TYR A 275 -23.49 -19.82 10.49
C TYR A 275 -22.75 -20.27 9.23
N ARG A 276 -22.47 -21.57 9.14
CA ARG A 276 -21.83 -22.19 7.97
C ARG A 276 -22.66 -23.38 7.49
N ARG A 277 -22.76 -23.51 6.16
CA ARG A 277 -23.35 -24.66 5.49
C ARG A 277 -22.39 -25.18 4.42
N PHE A 278 -22.08 -26.47 4.46
CA PHE A 278 -21.33 -27.15 3.40
C PHE A 278 -22.25 -27.56 2.24
N ALA A 279 -21.71 -27.72 1.03
CA ALA A 279 -22.49 -28.18 -0.13
C ALA A 279 -23.20 -29.52 0.14
N SER A 280 -22.48 -30.45 0.79
CA SER A 280 -22.96 -31.78 1.19
C SER A 280 -24.01 -31.79 2.32
N SER A 281 -24.20 -30.67 3.03
CA SER A 281 -25.13 -30.59 4.17
C SER A 281 -26.45 -29.94 3.76
N THR A 282 -27.58 -30.45 4.25
CA THR A 282 -28.89 -29.77 4.12
C THR A 282 -29.15 -28.77 5.25
N GLN A 283 -28.33 -28.77 6.30
CA GLN A 283 -28.49 -27.91 7.48
C GLN A 283 -27.33 -26.92 7.63
N TRP A 284 -27.67 -25.76 8.19
CA TRP A 284 -26.72 -24.78 8.69
C TRP A 284 -26.24 -25.18 10.09
N ALA A 285 -24.97 -24.97 10.35
CA ALA A 285 -24.37 -25.14 11.67
C ALA A 285 -23.92 -23.79 12.22
N LEU A 286 -24.16 -23.55 13.51
CA LEU A 286 -23.51 -22.44 14.21
C LEU A 286 -22.00 -22.66 14.16
N LEU A 287 -21.28 -21.72 13.55
CA LEU A 287 -19.82 -21.78 13.49
C LEU A 287 -19.21 -21.07 14.69
N THR A 288 -19.60 -19.80 14.91
CA THR A 288 -19.02 -18.96 15.95
C THR A 288 -19.88 -17.74 16.24
N ARG A 289 -19.60 -17.06 17.36
CA ARG A 289 -20.11 -15.72 17.68
C ARG A 289 -18.94 -14.75 17.74
N GLN A 290 -19.04 -13.67 16.99
CA GLN A 290 -17.99 -12.66 16.87
C GLN A 290 -18.39 -11.38 17.59
N GLY A 291 -17.43 -10.75 18.26
CA GLY A 291 -17.61 -9.48 18.99
C GLY A 291 -17.61 -8.24 18.10
N PHE A 292 -18.08 -8.37 16.85
CA PHE A 292 -18.23 -7.27 15.91
C PHE A 292 -19.56 -7.39 15.17
N ALA A 293 -20.12 -6.26 14.73
CA ALA A 293 -21.30 -6.20 13.88
C ALA A 293 -20.90 -6.13 12.41
N ALA A 294 -21.25 -7.15 11.62
CA ALA A 294 -20.98 -7.19 10.19
C ALA A 294 -21.90 -6.22 9.43
N THR A 295 -21.33 -5.34 8.62
CA THR A 295 -22.05 -4.39 7.74
C THR A 295 -22.04 -4.83 6.28
N ASP A 296 -20.97 -5.48 5.86
CA ASP A 296 -20.80 -6.06 4.53
C ASP A 296 -19.82 -7.24 4.55
N ALA A 297 -19.84 -8.09 3.52
CA ALA A 297 -18.93 -9.23 3.43
C ALA A 297 -18.61 -9.61 1.98
N ILE A 298 -17.37 -10.03 1.72
CA ILE A 298 -16.91 -10.46 0.40
C ILE A 298 -15.96 -11.65 0.49
N ALA A 299 -15.97 -12.51 -0.54
CA ALA A 299 -15.03 -13.60 -0.70
C ALA A 299 -14.04 -13.22 -1.79
N THR A 300 -12.75 -13.29 -1.47
CA THR A 300 -11.66 -13.01 -2.41
C THR A 300 -11.52 -14.14 -3.44
N LEU A 301 -10.90 -13.87 -4.60
CA LEU A 301 -10.62 -14.92 -5.59
C LEU A 301 -9.72 -16.03 -5.03
N SER A 302 -8.84 -15.71 -4.07
CA SER A 302 -7.99 -16.66 -3.37
C SER A 302 -8.74 -17.52 -2.35
N GLY A 303 -10.01 -17.21 -2.06
CA GLY A 303 -10.87 -17.97 -1.15
C GLY A 303 -10.90 -17.45 0.30
N ALA A 304 -10.14 -16.41 0.62
CA ALA A 304 -10.26 -15.73 1.92
C ALA A 304 -11.58 -14.97 2.01
N LEU A 305 -12.18 -14.95 3.20
CA LEU A 305 -13.41 -14.23 3.50
C LEU A 305 -13.07 -12.91 4.19
N MET A 306 -13.81 -11.85 3.87
CA MET A 306 -13.63 -10.53 4.45
C MET A 306 -14.97 -9.98 4.91
N VAL A 307 -14.98 -9.31 6.07
CA VAL A 307 -16.16 -8.72 6.69
C VAL A 307 -15.84 -7.29 7.09
N ALA A 308 -16.71 -6.36 6.70
CA ALA A 308 -16.67 -4.97 7.09
C ALA A 308 -17.46 -4.78 8.39
N THR A 309 -16.98 -3.90 9.23
CA THR A 309 -17.57 -3.55 10.53
C THR A 309 -17.32 -2.08 10.82
N SER A 310 -18.01 -1.54 11.82
CA SER A 310 -17.72 -0.20 12.35
C SER A 310 -16.30 -0.06 12.92
N GLY A 311 -15.66 -1.17 13.30
CA GLY A 311 -14.29 -1.22 13.81
C GLY A 311 -13.23 -1.53 12.75
N GLY A 312 -13.60 -1.52 11.46
CA GLY A 312 -12.71 -1.83 10.33
C GLY A 312 -12.99 -3.18 9.67
N VAL A 313 -11.98 -3.72 8.99
CA VAL A 313 -12.08 -4.93 8.16
C VAL A 313 -11.50 -6.14 8.88
N PHE A 314 -12.28 -7.22 8.95
CA PHE A 314 -11.85 -8.52 9.44
C PHE A 314 -11.66 -9.49 8.29
N ARG A 315 -10.61 -10.31 8.34
CA ARG A 315 -10.30 -11.31 7.31
C ARG A 315 -10.18 -12.70 7.92
N SER A 316 -10.57 -13.72 7.15
CA SER A 316 -10.46 -15.14 7.49
C SER A 316 -9.93 -15.94 6.31
N GLU A 317 -8.79 -16.63 6.48
CA GLU A 317 -8.27 -17.58 5.49
C GLU A 317 -8.84 -19.00 5.67
N GLU A 318 -9.25 -19.33 6.90
CA GLU A 318 -9.68 -20.66 7.32
C GLU A 318 -11.21 -20.81 7.23
N SER A 319 -11.81 -20.37 6.13
CA SER A 319 -13.27 -20.51 5.89
C SER A 319 -14.13 -20.04 7.08
N GLY A 320 -13.85 -18.84 7.60
CA GLY A 320 -14.63 -18.19 8.65
C GLY A 320 -14.43 -18.74 10.07
N MET A 321 -13.51 -19.70 10.27
CA MET A 321 -13.23 -20.29 11.59
C MET A 321 -12.50 -19.33 12.52
N PHE A 322 -11.65 -18.45 11.96
CA PHE A 322 -10.89 -17.44 12.69
C PHE A 322 -10.94 -16.10 11.94
N TRP A 323 -11.21 -15.00 12.65
CA TRP A 323 -11.27 -13.65 12.10
C TRP A 323 -10.18 -12.78 12.75
N SER A 324 -9.31 -12.18 11.94
CA SER A 324 -8.24 -11.31 12.42
C SER A 324 -8.44 -9.86 11.96
N ASN A 325 -8.28 -8.91 12.87
CA ASN A 325 -8.13 -7.47 12.58
C ASN A 325 -6.63 -7.21 12.29
N SER A 326 -6.32 -6.57 11.15
CA SER A 326 -4.94 -6.29 10.68
C SER A 326 -4.16 -5.23 11.51
N SER A 327 -4.49 -5.07 12.79
CA SER A 327 -3.84 -4.17 13.77
C SER A 327 -3.82 -4.74 15.20
N SER A 328 -4.15 -6.04 15.37
CA SER A 328 -4.30 -6.65 16.69
C SER A 328 -2.97 -6.70 17.49
N GLY A 329 -3.01 -6.27 18.76
CA GLY A 329 -1.91 -6.39 19.72
C GLY A 329 -1.29 -5.08 20.24
N ILE A 330 -1.52 -3.93 19.59
CA ILE A 330 -0.98 -2.61 20.01
C ILE A 330 -2.04 -1.49 20.08
N GLN A 331 -3.32 -1.87 20.14
CA GLN A 331 -4.44 -0.93 20.15
C GLN A 331 -4.40 -0.06 21.42
N GLY A 332 -4.42 1.28 21.25
CA GLY A 332 -4.39 2.22 22.37
C GLY A 332 -3.01 2.44 23.01
N ILE A 333 -1.93 1.93 22.42
CA ILE A 333 -0.57 1.97 22.98
C ILE A 333 0.29 3.01 22.24
N SER A 334 0.86 3.97 22.99
CA SER A 334 1.78 4.99 22.44
C SER A 334 3.14 4.38 22.14
N ILE A 335 3.54 4.31 20.86
CA ILE A 335 4.82 3.75 20.41
C ILE A 335 5.87 4.85 20.32
N ILE A 336 7.00 4.67 21.01
CA ILE A 336 8.09 5.66 21.08
C ILE A 336 9.18 5.37 20.05
N CYS A 337 9.51 4.11 19.82
CA CYS A 337 10.55 3.72 18.86
C CYS A 337 10.24 2.34 18.26
N ALA A 338 10.73 2.11 17.04
CA ALA A 338 10.57 0.85 16.31
C ALA A 338 11.77 0.55 15.40
N SER A 339 12.01 -0.73 15.13
CA SER A 339 13.04 -1.22 14.21
C SER A 339 12.56 -2.45 13.45
N TYR A 340 12.97 -2.57 12.19
CA TYR A 340 12.54 -3.62 11.27
C TYR A 340 13.74 -4.35 10.66
N VAL A 341 13.68 -5.67 10.68
CA VAL A 341 14.61 -6.54 9.97
C VAL A 341 13.80 -7.55 9.15
N PRO A 342 13.87 -7.53 7.80
CA PRO A 342 13.07 -8.40 6.94
C PRO A 342 13.18 -9.90 7.24
N SER A 343 14.36 -10.37 7.66
CA SER A 343 14.62 -11.78 7.97
C SER A 343 14.22 -12.19 9.39
N VAL A 344 13.81 -11.25 10.24
CA VAL A 344 13.61 -11.50 11.69
C VAL A 344 12.22 -11.08 12.15
N ALA A 345 11.91 -9.79 12.11
CA ALA A 345 10.63 -9.20 12.53
C ALA A 345 10.69 -7.66 12.56
N LEU A 346 9.52 -7.04 12.68
CA LEU A 346 9.35 -5.68 13.15
C LEU A 346 9.19 -5.69 14.69
N VAL A 347 9.92 -4.83 15.40
CA VAL A 347 9.84 -4.68 16.86
C VAL A 347 9.56 -3.23 17.21
N ALA A 348 8.66 -3.00 18.16
CA ALA A 348 8.28 -1.67 18.64
C ALA A 348 8.26 -1.60 20.16
N ALA A 349 8.54 -0.43 20.72
CA ALA A 349 8.51 -0.19 22.16
C ALA A 349 7.52 0.93 22.50
N SER A 350 6.68 0.71 23.51
CA SER A 350 5.74 1.71 23.99
C SER A 350 6.34 2.66 25.00
N GLN A 351 5.66 3.80 25.21
CA GLN A 351 5.98 4.76 26.27
C GLN A 351 5.96 4.12 27.67
N ARG A 352 5.18 3.05 27.87
CA ARG A 352 5.06 2.32 29.14
C ARG A 352 6.07 1.16 29.26
N GLY A 353 7.02 1.04 28.32
CA GLY A 353 8.07 0.03 28.34
C GLY A 353 7.64 -1.35 27.85
N GLU A 354 6.50 -1.47 27.16
CA GLU A 354 6.07 -2.74 26.57
C GLU A 354 6.74 -2.93 25.21
N LEU A 355 7.31 -4.11 24.96
CA LEU A 355 7.90 -4.48 23.67
C LEU A 355 6.96 -5.38 22.88
N PHE A 356 6.77 -5.03 21.62
CA PHE A 356 5.90 -5.74 20.69
C PHE A 356 6.72 -6.25 19.52
N ARG A 357 6.38 -7.45 19.03
CA ARG A 357 6.96 -8.05 17.84
C ARG A 357 5.90 -8.41 16.83
N SER A 358 6.14 -8.08 15.57
CA SER A 358 5.38 -8.50 14.42
C SER A 358 6.25 -9.30 13.46
N VAL A 359 5.81 -10.51 13.13
CA VAL A 359 6.47 -11.41 12.16
C VAL A 359 5.95 -11.24 10.74
N ASN A 360 4.94 -10.40 10.56
CA ASN A 360 4.19 -10.24 9.33
C ASN A 360 4.08 -8.75 8.98
N ALA A 361 5.21 -8.03 9.05
CA ALA A 361 5.34 -6.65 8.58
C ALA A 361 4.34 -5.64 9.18
N GLY A 362 3.95 -5.81 10.45
CA GLY A 362 3.03 -4.92 11.16
C GLY A 362 1.57 -5.34 11.17
N LEU A 363 1.21 -6.43 10.45
CA LEU A 363 -0.17 -6.92 10.34
C LEU A 363 -0.72 -7.47 11.67
N SER A 364 0.13 -8.05 12.51
CA SER A 364 -0.23 -8.44 13.87
C SER A 364 0.96 -8.29 14.81
N TRP A 365 0.68 -7.95 16.06
CA TRP A 365 1.68 -7.71 17.09
C TRP A 365 1.46 -8.63 18.28
N THR A 366 2.56 -9.13 18.82
CA THR A 366 2.58 -9.92 20.04
C THR A 366 3.43 -9.18 21.06
N THR A 367 2.92 -9.01 22.28
CA THR A 367 3.75 -8.54 23.39
C THR A 367 4.77 -9.63 23.69
N ILE A 368 6.04 -9.30 23.51
CA ILE A 368 7.14 -10.25 23.69
C ILE A 368 7.82 -10.08 25.04
N ALA A 369 7.81 -8.86 25.58
CA ALA A 369 8.36 -8.57 26.88
C ALA A 369 7.90 -7.20 27.41
N LYS A 370 8.15 -6.96 28.69
CA LYS A 370 7.88 -5.69 29.36
C LYS A 370 9.09 -5.29 30.19
N LEU A 371 9.57 -4.07 29.98
CA LEU A 371 10.65 -3.50 30.78
C LEU A 371 10.17 -3.20 32.21
N PRO A 372 11.08 -3.08 33.19
CA PRO A 372 10.68 -2.75 34.57
C PRO A 372 9.89 -1.45 34.67
N ALA A 373 9.04 -1.38 35.69
CA ALA A 373 8.23 -0.20 35.96
C ALA A 373 9.12 1.05 36.11
N GLY A 374 8.73 2.15 35.47
CA GLY A 374 9.47 3.41 35.51
C GLY A 374 10.63 3.52 34.51
N THR A 375 10.82 2.53 33.63
CA THR A 375 11.77 2.63 32.51
C THR A 375 11.04 3.08 31.23
N THR A 376 11.51 4.17 30.64
CA THR A 376 10.98 4.68 29.37
C THR A 376 11.96 4.37 28.25
N PRO A 377 11.54 3.69 27.16
CA PRO A 377 12.38 3.49 25.98
C PRO A 377 12.76 4.82 25.34
N THR A 378 14.01 4.97 24.96
CA THR A 378 14.55 6.13 24.25
C THR A 378 14.96 5.80 22.83
N ASP A 379 15.42 4.57 22.59
CA ASP A 379 15.83 4.09 21.28
C ASP A 379 15.77 2.55 21.21
N LEU A 380 15.55 2.00 20.01
CA LEU A 380 15.44 0.55 19.80
C LEU A 380 16.14 0.12 18.51
N TRP A 381 16.91 -0.96 18.60
CA TRP A 381 17.61 -1.55 17.46
C TRP A 381 17.45 -3.07 17.42
N VAL A 382 17.15 -3.60 16.24
CA VAL A 382 17.18 -5.04 15.98
C VAL A 382 18.25 -5.33 14.93
N SER A 383 19.08 -6.30 15.24
CA SER A 383 20.17 -6.75 14.37
C SER A 383 19.75 -7.93 13.49
N PRO A 384 20.40 -8.14 12.32
CA PRO A 384 20.10 -9.27 11.43
C PRO A 384 20.20 -10.66 12.06
N ASN A 385 21.00 -10.81 13.12
CA ASN A 385 21.17 -12.06 13.88
C ASN A 385 20.20 -12.19 15.07
N GLY A 386 19.22 -11.28 15.20
CA GLY A 386 18.13 -11.40 16.17
C GLY A 386 18.39 -10.79 17.56
N LEU A 387 19.54 -10.14 17.78
CA LEU A 387 19.76 -9.35 19.00
C LEU A 387 18.90 -8.09 18.95
N VAL A 388 18.05 -7.92 19.97
CA VAL A 388 17.27 -6.71 20.24
C VAL A 388 17.98 -5.90 21.32
N LEU A 389 18.26 -4.63 21.06
CA LEU A 389 18.81 -3.68 22.01
C LEU A 389 17.81 -2.55 22.25
N VAL A 390 17.57 -2.23 23.52
CA VAL A 390 16.67 -1.15 23.92
C VAL A 390 17.43 -0.22 24.85
N GLY A 391 17.58 1.02 24.41
CA GLY A 391 18.04 2.12 25.25
C GLY A 391 16.87 2.62 26.08
N THR A 392 17.11 2.89 27.37
CA THR A 392 16.10 3.44 28.27
C THR A 392 16.66 4.59 29.10
N THR A 393 15.78 5.29 29.80
CA THR A 393 16.17 6.35 30.72
C THR A 393 17.06 5.88 31.88
N ASN A 394 17.02 4.59 32.23
CA ASN A 394 17.68 4.03 33.41
C ASN A 394 18.52 2.77 33.08
N GLY A 395 19.10 2.71 31.88
CA GLY A 395 20.00 1.62 31.48
C GLY A 395 19.78 1.10 30.06
N ALA A 396 20.67 0.18 29.66
CA ALA A 396 20.57 -0.58 28.42
C ALA A 396 19.99 -1.97 28.70
N TRP A 397 19.12 -2.44 27.81
CA TRP A 397 18.49 -3.75 27.90
C TRP A 397 18.68 -4.51 26.59
N CYS A 398 18.86 -5.82 26.68
CA CYS A 398 19.07 -6.67 25.52
C CYS A 398 18.18 -7.93 25.56
N SER A 399 17.95 -8.49 24.38
CA SER A 399 17.36 -9.81 24.21
C SER A 399 18.09 -10.53 23.08
N THR A 400 18.52 -11.76 23.33
CA THR A 400 19.21 -12.63 22.36
C THR A 400 18.29 -13.70 21.76
N ASP A 401 17.02 -13.74 22.17
CA ASP A 401 16.01 -14.71 21.76
C ASP A 401 14.88 -14.06 20.95
N GLY A 402 15.19 -13.01 20.19
CA GLY A 402 14.23 -12.30 19.35
C GLY A 402 13.18 -11.52 20.14
N GLY A 403 13.49 -11.15 21.39
CA GLY A 403 12.65 -10.33 22.26
C GLY A 403 11.82 -11.10 23.29
N ALA A 404 11.91 -12.43 23.34
CA ALA A 404 11.12 -13.27 24.25
C ALA A 404 11.55 -13.13 25.72
N THR A 405 12.83 -12.87 25.99
CA THR A 405 13.33 -12.47 27.31
C THR A 405 14.21 -11.25 27.22
N ILE A 406 13.99 -10.29 28.13
CA ILE A 406 14.81 -9.07 28.26
C ILE A 406 15.70 -9.19 29.49
N ARG A 407 16.97 -8.80 29.35
CA ARG A 407 17.94 -8.71 30.45
C ARG A 407 18.64 -7.35 30.44
N GLN A 408 18.94 -6.84 31.63
CA GLN A 408 19.72 -5.61 31.75
C GLN A 408 21.17 -5.89 31.34
N CYS A 409 21.72 -5.00 30.53
CA CYS A 409 23.12 -5.04 30.12
C CYS A 409 24.04 -4.70 31.31
N SER A 410 25.17 -5.37 31.43
CA SER A 410 26.17 -5.08 32.47
C SER A 410 27.59 -4.97 31.90
N THR A 411 28.42 -4.23 32.61
CA THR A 411 29.87 -4.26 32.46
C THR A 411 30.49 -5.22 33.47
N ALA A 412 31.81 -5.38 33.45
CA ALA A 412 32.54 -6.14 34.46
C ALA A 412 32.37 -5.59 35.90
N THR A 413 31.95 -4.32 36.03
CA THR A 413 31.86 -3.62 37.32
C THR A 413 30.43 -3.42 37.82
N GLY A 414 29.40 -3.73 37.01
CA GLY A 414 28.00 -3.63 37.43
C GLY A 414 27.02 -3.46 36.28
N ALA A 415 25.73 -3.33 36.59
CA ALA A 415 24.69 -3.07 35.60
C ALA A 415 24.84 -1.67 34.99
N ILE A 416 24.55 -1.54 33.69
CA ILE A 416 24.48 -0.24 33.02
C ILE A 416 23.18 0.43 33.46
N SER A 417 23.28 1.48 34.26
CA SER A 417 22.16 2.27 34.79
C SER A 417 22.07 3.68 34.20
N ASP A 418 23.00 4.05 33.30
CA ASP A 418 22.99 5.36 32.66
C ASP A 418 21.77 5.54 31.74
N THR A 419 21.35 6.79 31.56
CA THR A 419 20.37 7.18 30.53
C THR A 419 20.98 6.98 29.14
N ILE A 420 20.48 5.98 28.44
CA ILE A 420 20.88 5.66 27.07
C ILE A 420 20.12 6.56 26.11
N VAL A 421 20.83 7.27 25.24
CA VAL A 421 20.26 8.17 24.23
C VAL A 421 20.17 7.52 22.86
N SER A 422 20.99 6.51 22.58
CA SER A 422 20.93 5.78 21.33
C SER A 422 21.58 4.40 21.42
N VAL A 423 21.04 3.45 20.66
CA VAL A 423 21.56 2.08 20.54
C VAL A 423 21.72 1.70 19.06
N GLY A 424 22.63 0.79 18.76
CA GLY A 424 22.84 0.32 17.39
C GLY A 424 23.84 -0.83 17.32
N THR A 425 24.33 -1.10 16.11
CA THR A 425 25.42 -2.05 15.89
C THR A 425 26.46 -1.47 14.94
N PHE A 426 27.73 -1.77 15.16
CA PHE A 426 28.81 -1.49 14.23
C PHE A 426 29.59 -2.77 13.94
N LYS A 427 29.71 -3.14 12.66
CA LYS A 427 30.35 -4.41 12.22
C LYS A 427 29.83 -5.65 12.97
N GLY A 428 28.53 -5.69 13.23
CA GLY A 428 27.85 -6.79 13.95
C GLY A 428 27.94 -6.71 15.47
N THR A 429 28.71 -5.76 16.03
CA THR A 429 28.87 -5.59 17.47
C THR A 429 27.87 -4.54 18.00
N GLY A 430 27.14 -4.87 19.07
CA GLY A 430 26.21 -3.94 19.72
C GLY A 430 26.92 -2.74 20.34
N VAL A 431 26.33 -1.55 20.19
CA VAL A 431 26.81 -0.29 20.79
C VAL A 431 25.64 0.40 21.50
N ALA A 432 25.88 0.91 22.71
CA ALA A 432 24.93 1.70 23.47
C ALA A 432 25.59 3.00 23.93
N ALA A 433 24.99 4.14 23.58
CA ALA A 433 25.50 5.46 23.94
C ALA A 433 24.63 6.09 25.02
N ALA A 434 25.23 6.37 26.17
CA ALA A 434 24.67 7.21 27.23
C ALA A 434 25.09 8.66 27.05
N ARG A 435 24.52 9.60 27.80
CA ARG A 435 24.87 11.03 27.71
C ARG A 435 26.36 11.32 27.97
N SER A 436 27.03 10.52 28.79
CA SER A 436 28.42 10.76 29.22
C SER A 436 29.40 9.66 28.79
N ARG A 437 28.89 8.48 28.41
CA ARG A 437 29.68 7.28 28.16
C ARG A 437 29.13 6.53 26.96
N ALA A 438 29.96 5.76 26.29
CA ALA A 438 29.53 4.80 25.29
C ALA A 438 29.99 3.40 25.69
N TYR A 439 29.25 2.39 25.27
CA TYR A 439 29.50 1.00 25.62
C TYR A 439 29.51 0.16 24.35
N VAL A 440 30.44 -0.80 24.26
CA VAL A 440 30.52 -1.81 23.20
C VAL A 440 30.29 -3.20 23.79
N SER A 441 29.49 -4.02 23.11
CA SER A 441 29.22 -5.38 23.56
C SER A 441 30.38 -6.33 23.24
N LEU A 442 30.68 -7.24 24.15
CA LEU A 442 31.73 -8.26 24.00
C LEU A 442 31.19 -9.63 23.59
N ASN A 443 29.90 -9.91 23.82
CA ASN A 443 29.34 -11.26 23.69
C ASN A 443 27.88 -11.27 23.21
N GLY A 444 27.51 -10.36 22.31
CA GLY A 444 26.17 -10.36 21.71
C GLY A 444 25.08 -9.78 22.62
N GLY A 445 25.42 -8.76 23.40
CA GLY A 445 24.48 -7.89 24.12
C GLY A 445 24.48 -8.03 25.64
N LEU A 446 25.15 -9.03 26.22
CA LEU A 446 25.05 -9.31 27.66
C LEU A 446 26.15 -8.63 28.50
N LEU A 447 27.39 -8.69 28.04
CA LEU A 447 28.55 -8.06 28.66
C LEU A 447 29.07 -6.93 27.79
N TRP A 448 29.41 -5.82 28.42
CA TRP A 448 29.80 -4.58 27.77
C TRP A 448 31.11 -4.02 28.33
N LEU A 449 31.85 -3.35 27.45
CA LEU A 449 33.04 -2.57 27.78
C LEU A 449 32.76 -1.10 27.53
N GLU A 450 33.19 -0.24 28.44
CA GLU A 450 33.11 1.21 28.25
C GLU A 450 34.11 1.65 27.16
N LEU A 451 33.62 2.39 26.17
CA LEU A 451 34.41 3.06 25.15
C LEU A 451 34.83 4.43 25.69
N GLY A 452 36.13 4.60 25.94
CA GLY A 452 36.71 5.90 26.31
C GLY A 452 36.70 6.86 25.12
N LEU A 453 35.66 7.67 24.99
CA LEU A 453 35.57 8.70 23.95
C LEU A 453 36.30 9.98 24.37
N PRO A 454 36.95 10.70 23.44
CA PRO A 454 37.68 11.93 23.71
C PRO A 454 36.71 13.10 23.87
N MET A 455 35.88 13.09 24.92
CA MET A 455 34.95 14.17 25.17
C MET A 455 35.68 15.38 25.75
N ILE A 456 35.50 16.55 25.14
CA ILE A 456 36.04 17.82 25.63
C ILE A 456 35.03 18.46 26.60
N GLY A 457 35.45 18.78 27.82
CA GLY A 457 34.64 19.55 28.78
C GLY A 457 33.35 18.86 29.22
N SER A 458 32.25 19.63 29.31
CA SER A 458 30.92 19.16 29.74
C SER A 458 30.04 18.62 28.59
N ASN A 459 30.65 18.28 27.45
CA ASN A 459 29.90 17.80 26.29
C ASN A 459 29.10 16.53 26.60
N GLN A 460 27.87 16.45 26.08
CA GLN A 460 27.04 15.26 26.18
C GLN A 460 26.87 14.59 24.82
N ILE A 461 26.82 13.26 24.81
CA ILE A 461 26.45 12.48 23.63
C ILE A 461 24.96 12.66 23.37
N ILE A 462 24.62 12.93 22.12
CA ILE A 462 23.24 13.13 21.63
C ILE A 462 22.78 11.90 20.88
N SER A 463 23.64 11.34 20.02
CA SER A 463 23.29 10.17 19.23
C SER A 463 24.50 9.34 18.84
N PHE A 464 24.26 8.06 18.61
CA PHE A 464 25.16 7.14 17.95
C PHE A 464 24.49 6.69 16.65
N ARG A 465 25.24 6.69 15.55
CA ARG A 465 24.77 6.24 14.24
C ARG A 465 25.87 5.47 13.54
N SER A 466 25.50 4.48 12.75
CA SER A 466 26.46 3.64 12.06
C SER A 466 25.97 3.22 10.68
N ASN A 467 26.93 2.97 9.80
CA ASN A 467 26.75 2.20 8.58
C ASN A 467 27.72 1.01 8.61
N ASP A 468 27.83 0.30 7.47
CA ASP A 468 28.64 -0.92 7.38
C ASP A 468 30.15 -0.67 7.57
N SER A 469 30.61 0.56 7.32
CA SER A 469 32.03 0.92 7.25
C SER A 469 32.49 1.87 8.37
N LEU A 470 31.60 2.74 8.85
CA LEU A 470 31.88 3.81 9.80
C LEU A 470 30.77 3.91 10.86
N ALA A 471 31.16 4.17 12.10
CA ALA A 471 30.25 4.62 13.15
C ALA A 471 30.59 6.06 13.56
N ILE A 472 29.59 6.83 13.97
CA ILE A 472 29.74 8.19 14.45
C ILE A 472 29.00 8.38 15.77
N VAL A 473 29.58 9.25 16.59
CA VAL A 473 28.97 9.76 17.82
C VAL A 473 28.87 11.28 17.69
N ALA A 474 27.66 11.81 17.79
CA ALA A 474 27.46 13.25 17.92
C ALA A 474 27.41 13.61 19.40
N THR A 475 28.23 14.57 19.77
CA THR A 475 28.18 15.27 21.05
C THR A 475 27.52 16.64 20.87
N THR A 476 27.25 17.36 21.96
CA THR A 476 26.71 18.72 21.93
C THR A 476 27.49 19.71 21.07
N SER A 477 28.77 19.47 20.77
CA SER A 477 29.59 20.39 19.95
C SER A 477 30.46 19.72 18.91
N SER A 478 30.55 18.39 18.84
CA SER A 478 31.46 17.70 17.91
C SER A 478 30.90 16.37 17.41
N VAL A 479 31.21 16.04 16.16
CA VAL A 479 30.96 14.71 15.58
C VAL A 479 32.26 13.92 15.55
N ILE A 480 32.26 12.74 16.16
CA ILE A 480 33.42 11.87 16.31
C ILE A 480 33.17 10.59 15.51
N ALA A 481 34.06 10.27 14.58
CA ALA A 481 34.10 9.00 13.89
C ALA A 481 34.76 7.94 14.79
N ILE A 482 34.17 6.74 14.81
CA ILE A 482 34.73 5.53 15.41
C ILE A 482 35.11 4.60 14.26
N GLU A 483 36.40 4.40 14.06
CA GLU A 483 36.95 3.57 12.98
C GLU A 483 37.12 2.11 13.42
N SER A 484 37.37 1.91 14.72
CA SER A 484 37.50 0.60 15.35
C SER A 484 36.85 0.59 16.74
N VAL A 485 36.12 -0.47 17.03
CA VAL A 485 35.53 -0.77 18.35
C VAL A 485 36.25 -1.95 19.03
N ALA A 486 37.45 -2.31 18.55
CA ALA A 486 38.30 -3.31 19.18
C ALA A 486 38.84 -2.82 20.54
N GLN A 487 39.59 -3.66 21.26
CA GLN A 487 40.12 -3.36 22.61
C GLN A 487 40.91 -2.04 22.73
N GLN A 488 41.40 -1.50 21.61
CA GLN A 488 41.90 -0.14 21.48
C GLN A 488 41.03 0.62 20.46
N PRO A 489 40.02 1.39 20.90
CA PRO A 489 39.15 2.10 19.98
C PRO A 489 39.91 3.24 19.30
N VAL A 490 39.78 3.31 17.97
CA VAL A 490 40.38 4.39 17.18
C VAL A 490 39.28 5.35 16.77
N TYR A 491 39.48 6.63 17.08
CA TYR A 491 38.53 7.68 16.79
C TYR A 491 39.18 8.91 16.15
N ARG A 492 38.39 9.65 15.38
CA ARG A 492 38.77 10.92 14.77
C ARG A 492 37.64 11.93 14.87
N THR A 493 37.93 13.16 15.28
CA THR A 493 36.96 14.25 15.21
C THR A 493 36.76 14.67 13.75
N ILE A 494 35.51 14.64 13.28
CA ILE A 494 35.14 15.00 11.91
C ILE A 494 34.92 16.51 11.82
N ALA A 495 34.16 17.07 12.76
CA ALA A 495 33.84 18.49 12.81
C ALA A 495 33.48 18.92 14.24
N THR A 496 33.76 20.20 14.54
CA THR A 496 33.40 20.88 15.78
C THR A 496 32.61 22.14 15.46
N PHE A 497 31.58 22.42 16.25
CA PHE A 497 30.60 23.47 16.01
C PHE A 497 30.54 24.42 17.21
N GLY A 498 30.40 25.72 16.93
CA GLY A 498 30.17 26.73 17.98
C GLY A 498 28.70 26.81 18.45
N GLN A 499 27.79 26.16 17.72
CA GLN A 499 26.36 26.04 18.04
C GLN A 499 26.05 24.61 18.49
N PRO A 500 25.07 24.41 19.38
CA PRO A 500 24.71 23.08 19.83
C PRO A 500 24.23 22.21 18.67
N ILE A 501 24.80 21.01 18.56
CA ILE A 501 24.26 19.96 17.70
C ILE A 501 22.94 19.49 18.34
N VAL A 502 21.90 19.28 17.53
CA VAL A 502 20.60 18.76 17.98
C VAL A 502 20.19 17.47 17.27
N GLY A 503 20.85 17.13 16.16
CA GLY A 503 20.65 15.85 15.48
C GLY A 503 21.81 15.50 14.56
N CYS A 504 22.04 14.21 14.36
CA CYS A 504 22.93 13.73 13.32
C CYS A 504 22.47 12.38 12.76
N ASP A 505 22.84 12.09 11.52
CA ASP A 505 22.80 10.75 10.96
C ASP A 505 23.88 10.52 9.90
N ILE A 506 24.18 9.25 9.62
CA ILE A 506 25.13 8.82 8.60
C ILE A 506 24.44 7.97 7.54
N ALA A 507 24.67 8.28 6.27
CA ALA A 507 24.19 7.51 5.14
C ALA A 507 25.06 6.28 4.88
N ALA A 508 24.56 5.35 4.06
CA ALA A 508 25.33 4.18 3.65
C ALA A 508 26.56 4.53 2.80
N ASP A 509 26.51 5.63 2.05
CA ASP A 509 27.64 6.12 1.25
C ASP A 509 28.72 6.86 2.08
N GLY A 510 28.53 6.97 3.40
CA GLY A 510 29.44 7.64 4.32
C GLY A 510 29.22 9.14 4.47
N SER A 511 28.24 9.73 3.76
CA SER A 511 27.85 11.13 4.00
C SER A 511 27.24 11.30 5.39
N ILE A 512 27.59 12.40 6.06
CA ILE A 512 27.22 12.68 7.45
C ILE A 512 26.37 13.94 7.47
N GLY A 513 25.12 13.81 7.91
CA GLY A 513 24.22 14.94 8.14
C GLY A 513 24.26 15.38 9.59
N VAL A 514 24.41 16.68 9.83
CA VAL A 514 24.44 17.29 11.16
C VAL A 514 23.46 18.45 11.19
N ILE A 515 22.62 18.53 12.21
CA ILE A 515 21.75 19.69 12.45
C ILE A 515 22.24 20.42 13.68
N THR A 516 22.48 21.73 13.53
CA THR A 516 22.77 22.64 14.64
C THR A 516 21.59 23.58 14.86
N ASP A 517 21.33 23.96 16.10
CA ASP A 517 20.33 24.97 16.46
C ASP A 517 21.02 26.24 16.96
N SER A 518 20.68 27.38 16.37
CA SER A 518 21.05 28.70 16.88
C SER A 518 19.78 29.53 17.10
N SER A 519 19.29 29.58 18.34
CA SER A 519 18.13 30.38 18.74
C SER A 519 16.86 30.07 17.91
N ALA A 520 16.48 28.79 17.83
CA ALA A 520 15.33 28.27 17.10
C ALA A 520 15.44 28.28 15.57
N THR A 521 16.64 28.49 15.02
CA THR A 521 16.91 28.31 13.58
C THR A 521 17.73 27.03 13.39
N LEU A 522 17.12 26.05 12.73
CA LEU A 522 17.79 24.79 12.40
C LEU A 522 18.65 24.95 11.15
N VAL A 523 19.90 24.50 11.22
CA VAL A 523 20.82 24.49 10.08
C VAL A 523 21.33 23.08 9.85
N TYR A 524 21.05 22.55 8.65
CA TYR A 524 21.57 21.27 8.19
C TYR A 524 22.94 21.47 7.53
N HIS A 525 23.91 20.64 7.93
CA HIS A 525 25.26 20.58 7.37
C HIS A 525 25.52 19.15 6.89
N ARG A 526 26.10 19.00 5.70
CA ARG A 526 26.52 17.71 5.16
C ARG A 526 28.04 17.64 5.07
N TYR A 527 28.62 16.61 5.66
CA TYR A 527 30.05 16.35 5.67
C TYR A 527 30.40 15.03 4.97
N ARG A 528 31.59 14.98 4.40
CA ARG A 528 32.25 13.74 3.99
C ARG A 528 32.92 13.06 5.18
N THR A 529 33.27 11.80 5.01
CA THR A 529 33.99 11.02 6.01
C THR A 529 35.36 11.60 6.38
N ASP A 530 35.98 12.40 5.49
CA ASP A 530 37.25 13.09 5.71
C ASP A 530 37.12 14.44 6.46
N GLY A 531 35.89 14.87 6.78
CA GLY A 531 35.62 16.12 7.48
C GLY A 531 35.37 17.33 6.58
N GLN A 532 35.42 17.18 5.25
CA GLN A 532 35.07 18.27 4.33
C GLN A 532 33.57 18.55 4.32
N LEU A 533 33.18 19.83 4.42
CA LEU A 533 31.79 20.29 4.33
C LEU A 533 31.35 20.33 2.85
N GLU A 534 30.25 19.66 2.51
CA GLU A 534 29.70 19.61 1.15
C GLU A 534 28.51 20.54 0.95
N ALA A 535 27.64 20.66 1.96
CA ALA A 535 26.42 21.46 1.83
C ALA A 535 26.02 22.05 3.19
N ARG A 536 25.38 23.22 3.14
CA ARG A 536 24.77 23.90 4.28
C ARG A 536 23.42 24.47 3.86
N VAL A 537 22.35 24.05 4.54
CA VAL A 537 20.97 24.44 4.24
C VAL A 537 20.31 24.97 5.51
N VAL A 538 19.69 26.14 5.43
CA VAL A 538 18.94 26.73 6.54
C VAL A 538 17.49 26.29 6.44
N LEU A 539 16.94 25.74 7.52
CA LEU A 539 15.56 25.30 7.60
C LEU A 539 14.70 26.35 8.31
N PRO A 540 13.36 26.33 8.11
CA PRO A 540 12.44 27.17 8.88
C PRO A 540 12.60 26.96 10.39
N THR A 541 12.28 27.99 11.17
CA THR A 541 12.42 27.95 12.63
C THR A 541 11.51 26.89 13.26
N GLY A 542 12.04 26.09 14.19
CA GLY A 542 11.29 25.04 14.88
C GLY A 542 12.18 24.09 15.69
N THR A 543 11.56 23.23 16.51
CA THR A 543 12.28 22.19 17.26
C THR A 543 12.47 20.95 16.38
N LEU A 544 13.66 20.36 16.40
CA LEU A 544 13.93 19.09 15.73
C LEU A 544 13.33 17.92 16.53
N HIS A 545 12.58 17.04 15.85
CA HIS A 545 12.19 15.74 16.42
C HIS A 545 13.13 14.63 16.00
N SER A 546 13.43 14.56 14.71
CA SER A 546 14.27 13.48 14.19
C SER A 546 14.90 13.81 12.85
N ILE A 547 16.05 13.21 12.59
CA ILE A 547 16.72 13.23 11.29
C ILE A 547 17.15 11.81 10.95
N ALA A 548 17.00 11.44 9.69
CA ALA A 548 17.64 10.25 9.15
C ALA A 548 18.07 10.45 7.70
N LEU A 549 19.18 9.83 7.32
CA LEU A 549 19.76 9.87 5.99
C LEU A 549 19.49 8.56 5.27
N SER A 550 18.96 8.65 4.04
CA SER A 550 18.72 7.48 3.18
C SER A 550 20.02 6.85 2.69
N ARG A 551 19.92 5.69 2.04
CA ARG A 551 21.07 4.99 1.46
C ARG A 551 21.86 5.86 0.48
N GLY A 552 21.17 6.70 -0.29
CA GLY A 552 21.75 7.62 -1.29
C GLY A 552 22.19 8.99 -0.75
N GLY A 553 22.14 9.21 0.58
CA GLY A 553 22.56 10.47 1.21
C GLY A 553 21.50 11.57 1.24
N PHE A 554 20.22 11.25 0.94
CA PHE A 554 19.11 12.19 1.11
C PHE A 554 18.82 12.37 2.59
N ALA A 555 18.74 13.62 3.06
CA ALA A 555 18.35 13.89 4.43
C ALA A 555 16.83 14.02 4.54
N HIS A 556 16.25 13.35 5.52
CA HIS A 556 14.85 13.44 5.91
C HIS A 556 14.79 14.01 7.33
N ILE A 557 14.11 15.14 7.52
CA ILE A 557 14.17 15.94 8.75
C ILE A 557 12.74 16.27 9.19
N ALA A 558 12.38 15.84 10.40
CA ALA A 558 11.09 16.11 11.02
C ALA A 558 11.23 17.21 12.10
N ALA A 559 10.42 18.26 12.01
CA ALA A 559 10.40 19.37 12.95
C ALA A 559 8.98 19.93 13.16
N ASP A 560 8.76 20.61 14.29
CA ASP A 560 7.43 21.04 14.82
C ASP A 560 6.57 21.88 13.85
N ALA A 561 7.19 22.63 12.93
CA ALA A 561 6.55 23.81 12.34
C ALA A 561 5.62 23.55 11.13
N ALA A 562 5.50 22.32 10.61
CA ALA A 562 4.87 22.15 9.29
C ALA A 562 4.05 20.87 9.03
N LEU A 563 3.88 19.93 9.98
CA LEU A 563 3.28 18.59 9.69
C LEU A 563 3.84 17.97 8.39
N ALA A 564 5.11 18.26 8.09
CA ALA A 564 5.77 17.95 6.84
C ALA A 564 7.21 17.55 7.14
N LEU A 565 7.72 16.63 6.34
CA LEU A 565 9.10 16.16 6.40
C LEU A 565 9.94 17.00 5.45
N TYR A 566 10.98 17.66 5.93
CA TYR A 566 11.93 18.34 5.07
C TYR A 566 12.86 17.31 4.43
N THR A 567 13.00 17.37 3.12
CA THR A 567 13.87 16.50 2.33
C THR A 567 14.94 17.33 1.63
N ILE A 568 16.20 16.91 1.76
CA ILE A 568 17.35 17.60 1.15
C ILE A 568 18.14 16.59 0.33
N GLY A 569 18.14 16.79 -0.99
CA GLY A 569 18.90 15.95 -1.90
C GLY A 569 20.41 16.05 -1.68
N ARG A 570 21.15 15.04 -2.17
CA ARG A 570 22.60 14.93 -1.94
C ARG A 570 23.40 16.15 -2.43
N ARG A 571 22.98 16.76 -3.53
CA ARG A 571 23.62 17.95 -4.13
C ARG A 571 22.74 19.19 -4.03
N ASP A 572 21.62 19.11 -3.34
CA ASP A 572 20.70 20.22 -3.22
C ASP A 572 21.23 21.20 -2.17
N THR A 573 21.16 22.48 -2.51
CA THR A 573 21.50 23.60 -1.61
C THR A 573 20.26 24.16 -0.92
N ASP A 574 19.10 23.55 -1.14
CA ASP A 574 17.81 23.94 -0.59
C ASP A 574 17.00 22.69 -0.20
N TYR A 575 15.96 22.89 0.60
CA TYR A 575 15.07 21.82 1.06
C TYR A 575 13.78 21.75 0.24
N ARG A 576 13.11 20.61 0.31
CA ARG A 576 11.74 20.40 -0.17
C ARG A 576 10.88 19.89 0.97
N THR A 577 9.58 20.14 0.91
CA THR A 577 8.61 19.59 1.86
C THR A 577 7.95 18.34 1.29
N ASP A 578 7.90 17.30 2.11
CA ASP A 578 7.18 16.06 1.84
C ASP A 578 6.00 15.97 2.82
N THR A 579 4.79 16.02 2.28
CA THR A 579 3.52 16.02 3.01
C THR A 579 2.81 14.67 2.95
N SER A 580 3.48 13.62 2.47
CA SER A 580 2.89 12.28 2.34
C SER A 580 2.53 11.66 3.69
N ILE A 581 3.27 12.00 4.75
CA ILE A 581 2.89 11.71 6.13
C ILE A 581 2.17 12.95 6.66
N ALA A 582 0.83 12.91 6.63
CA ALA A 582 -0.04 14.01 7.09
C ALA A 582 -0.18 14.06 8.63
N GLU A 583 0.87 13.67 9.36
CA GLU A 583 0.92 13.53 10.82
C GLU A 583 2.29 14.02 11.33
N LEU A 584 2.37 14.47 12.58
CA LEU A 584 3.64 14.91 13.15
C LEU A 584 4.58 13.71 13.33
N VAL A 585 5.65 13.66 12.54
CA VAL A 585 6.68 12.61 12.66
C VAL A 585 7.53 12.88 13.90
N LEU A 586 7.51 11.94 14.85
CA LEU A 586 8.25 12.03 16.09
C LEU A 586 9.62 11.33 16.00
N TYR A 587 9.73 10.30 15.16
CA TYR A 587 10.93 9.48 15.07
C TYR A 587 11.17 9.01 13.64
N LEU A 588 12.43 9.04 13.21
CA LEU A 588 12.91 8.55 11.92
C LEU A 588 14.12 7.65 12.12
N ARG A 589 14.17 6.52 11.42
CA ARG A 589 15.34 5.64 11.46
C ARG A 589 15.55 4.84 10.19
N ARG A 590 16.79 4.88 9.67
CA ARG A 590 17.27 3.96 8.64
C ARG A 590 17.55 2.58 9.22
N GLN A 591 17.03 1.55 8.57
CA GLN A 591 17.23 0.15 8.91
C GLN A 591 18.47 -0.41 8.21
N SER A 592 18.94 -1.58 8.66
CA SER A 592 20.07 -2.30 8.02
C SER A 592 19.78 -2.69 6.56
N SER A 593 18.51 -2.88 6.19
CA SER A 593 18.07 -3.09 4.80
C SER A 593 18.24 -1.85 3.91
N GLY A 594 18.52 -0.68 4.49
CA GLY A 594 18.54 0.62 3.80
C GLY A 594 17.20 1.36 3.82
N GLU A 595 16.13 0.68 4.23
CA GLU A 595 14.78 1.25 4.33
C GLU A 595 14.67 2.26 5.46
N MET A 596 13.70 3.15 5.36
CA MET A 596 13.42 4.17 6.36
C MET A 596 12.13 3.83 7.09
N ILE A 597 12.12 3.99 8.41
CA ILE A 597 10.92 3.87 9.24
C ILE A 597 10.64 5.22 9.90
N ALA A 598 9.38 5.63 9.93
CA ALA A 598 8.90 6.77 10.67
C ALA A 598 7.83 6.36 11.68
N THR A 599 7.81 6.98 12.86
CA THR A 599 6.67 6.92 13.77
C THR A 599 6.09 8.31 14.02
N THR A 600 4.78 8.40 14.20
CA THR A 600 4.05 9.66 14.29
C THR A 600 3.38 9.87 15.65
N SER A 601 2.97 11.11 15.93
CA SER A 601 2.21 11.49 17.12
C SER A 601 0.92 10.69 17.31
N ASP A 602 0.33 10.26 16.19
CA ASP A 602 -0.95 9.57 16.16
C ASP A 602 -0.76 8.04 16.17
N GLY A 603 0.48 7.57 16.38
CA GLY A 603 0.82 6.14 16.48
C GLY A 603 0.89 5.42 15.14
N GLY A 604 1.02 6.14 14.03
CA GLY A 604 1.30 5.58 12.73
C GLY A 604 2.75 5.09 12.63
N ILE A 605 2.95 3.91 12.04
CA ILE A 605 4.28 3.41 11.66
C ILE A 605 4.33 3.39 10.14
N TYR A 606 5.26 4.15 9.55
CA TYR A 606 5.43 4.26 8.11
C TYR A 606 6.78 3.71 7.66
N ARG A 607 6.83 3.17 6.45
CA ARG A 607 8.05 2.64 5.81
C ARG A 607 8.27 3.29 4.45
N ALA A 608 9.49 3.73 4.17
CA ALA A 608 9.90 4.14 2.82
C ALA A 608 11.00 3.22 2.29
N ALA A 609 10.94 2.91 0.99
CA ALA A 609 11.84 1.99 0.32
C ALA A 609 13.31 2.45 0.39
N ALA A 610 14.22 1.49 0.53
CA ALA A 610 15.67 1.70 0.63
C ALA A 610 16.26 2.47 -0.55
N ASP A 611 15.64 2.30 -1.72
CA ASP A 611 16.07 2.85 -3.00
C ASP A 611 15.22 4.04 -3.43
N SER A 612 14.75 4.86 -2.49
CA SER A 612 14.29 6.23 -2.77
C SER A 612 15.50 7.08 -3.24
N ILE A 613 16.08 6.67 -4.36
CA ILE A 613 17.27 7.18 -5.01
C ILE A 613 16.77 8.13 -6.09
N LEU A 614 16.78 9.42 -5.76
CA LEU A 614 17.00 10.44 -6.78
C LEU A 614 18.52 10.53 -7.00
N SER A 615 19.09 9.59 -7.78
CA SER A 615 20.38 9.84 -8.40
C SER A 615 20.11 10.66 -9.67
N VAL A 616 20.51 11.93 -9.64
CA VAL A 616 20.57 12.78 -10.83
C VAL A 616 21.68 12.26 -11.73
N GLU A 617 21.32 11.49 -12.74
CA GLU A 617 21.93 11.60 -14.07
C GLU A 617 20.79 11.76 -15.08
N ARG A 618 20.87 12.83 -15.88
CA ARG A 618 19.96 13.07 -17.00
C ARG A 618 20.02 11.90 -17.96
N ALA A 619 19.04 10.99 -17.91
CA ALA A 619 18.77 10.09 -19.02
C ALA A 619 18.20 10.92 -20.18
N ARG A 620 19.05 11.35 -21.13
CA ARG A 620 18.57 11.68 -22.47
C ARG A 620 18.19 10.37 -23.13
N THR A 621 16.92 10.02 -23.08
CA THR A 621 16.35 8.88 -23.81
C THR A 621 16.34 9.21 -25.31
N ASP A 622 16.98 8.38 -26.13
CA ASP A 622 16.84 8.47 -27.59
C ASP A 622 15.43 8.01 -27.96
N ILE A 623 14.58 8.96 -28.35
CA ILE A 623 13.21 8.70 -28.79
C ILE A 623 13.25 8.35 -30.28
N VAL A 624 12.86 7.12 -30.62
CA VAL A 624 12.54 6.73 -32.00
C VAL A 624 11.04 6.53 -32.10
N THR A 625 10.42 7.30 -32.97
CA THR A 625 8.99 7.32 -33.20
C THR A 625 8.71 6.59 -34.51
N LEU A 626 7.78 5.64 -34.46
CA LEU A 626 7.29 4.94 -35.64
C LEU A 626 5.82 5.29 -35.81
N TRP A 627 5.43 5.76 -36.98
CA TRP A 627 4.02 5.95 -37.31
C TRP A 627 3.72 5.37 -38.69
N PRO A 628 2.64 4.60 -38.82
CA PRO A 628 2.19 4.12 -40.11
C PRO A 628 1.66 5.28 -40.95
N ASN A 629 1.91 5.24 -42.26
CA ASN A 629 1.32 6.12 -43.26
C ASN A 629 0.45 5.26 -44.21
N PRO A 630 -0.82 4.97 -43.82
CA PRO A 630 -1.65 4.00 -44.51
C PRO A 630 -2.00 4.41 -45.94
N THR A 631 -2.04 5.71 -46.24
CA THR A 631 -2.40 6.23 -47.57
C THR A 631 -1.30 6.01 -48.61
N ALA A 632 -0.05 5.81 -48.19
CA ALA A 632 1.09 5.54 -49.06
C ALA A 632 1.63 4.10 -48.94
N GLU A 633 1.05 3.26 -48.09
CA GLU A 633 1.55 1.92 -47.71
C GLU A 633 2.99 1.94 -47.15
N GLU A 634 3.32 2.97 -46.35
CA GLU A 634 4.67 3.15 -45.79
C GLU A 634 4.66 3.18 -44.26
N LEU A 635 5.79 2.80 -43.67
CA LEU A 635 6.11 3.01 -42.27
C LEU A 635 7.13 4.13 -42.17
N HIS A 636 6.75 5.23 -41.53
CA HIS A 636 7.67 6.33 -41.26
C HIS A 636 8.38 6.07 -39.92
N ILE A 637 9.69 6.26 -39.92
CA ILE A 637 10.55 6.01 -38.76
C ILE A 637 11.44 7.22 -38.59
N GLU A 638 11.30 7.92 -37.46
CA GLU A 638 12.11 9.09 -37.14
C GLU A 638 12.83 8.88 -35.81
N ALA A 639 14.13 9.14 -35.79
CA ALA A 639 14.97 9.07 -34.61
C ALA A 639 15.34 10.50 -34.17
N GLY A 640 14.84 10.92 -33.01
CA GLY A 640 14.94 12.32 -32.56
C GLY A 640 16.38 12.82 -32.46
N THR A 641 17.16 12.30 -31.52
CA THR A 641 18.57 12.73 -31.30
C THR A 641 19.61 11.71 -31.77
N SER A 642 19.17 10.62 -32.40
CA SER A 642 20.01 9.51 -32.87
C SER A 642 19.81 9.24 -34.35
N ALA A 643 20.70 8.46 -34.97
CA ALA A 643 20.59 8.07 -36.38
C ALA A 643 20.28 6.58 -36.52
N ILE A 644 19.44 6.24 -37.50
CA ILE A 644 18.95 4.90 -37.83
C ILE A 644 19.99 4.19 -38.70
N TRP A 645 20.43 3.02 -38.26
CA TRP A 645 21.40 2.17 -38.94
C TRP A 645 20.77 0.93 -39.60
N GLY A 646 19.53 0.59 -39.25
CA GLY A 646 18.82 -0.52 -39.88
C GLY A 646 17.45 -0.76 -39.27
N VAL A 647 16.61 -1.49 -39.99
CA VAL A 647 15.25 -1.87 -39.59
C VAL A 647 15.03 -3.34 -39.90
N HIS A 648 14.45 -4.06 -38.96
CA HIS A 648 14.16 -5.50 -39.07
C HIS A 648 12.71 -5.75 -38.65
N ILE A 649 11.91 -6.34 -39.53
CA ILE A 649 10.52 -6.72 -39.26
C ILE A 649 10.41 -8.25 -39.16
N CYS A 650 9.75 -8.75 -38.13
CA CYS A 650 9.46 -10.18 -37.92
C CYS A 650 7.98 -10.44 -37.61
N ASP A 651 7.51 -11.67 -37.85
CA ASP A 651 6.13 -12.10 -37.55
C ASP A 651 5.95 -12.47 -36.06
N GLY A 652 4.71 -12.77 -35.66
CA GLY A 652 4.37 -13.18 -34.28
C GLY A 652 5.03 -14.49 -33.79
N LEU A 653 5.70 -15.24 -34.68
CA LEU A 653 6.50 -16.42 -34.36
C LEU A 653 8.01 -16.13 -34.39
N GLY A 654 8.41 -14.88 -34.64
CA GLY A 654 9.79 -14.41 -34.67
C GLY A 654 10.52 -14.67 -35.99
N ARG A 655 9.83 -15.08 -37.06
CA ARG A 655 10.45 -15.28 -38.38
C ARG A 655 10.68 -13.93 -39.05
N SER A 656 11.85 -13.77 -39.67
CA SER A 656 12.22 -12.51 -40.33
C SER A 656 11.40 -12.32 -41.61
N VAL A 657 10.72 -11.18 -41.69
CA VAL A 657 9.87 -10.80 -42.82
C VAL A 657 10.57 -9.77 -43.69
N LEU A 658 11.32 -8.84 -43.09
CA LEU A 658 12.11 -7.84 -43.82
C LEU A 658 13.33 -7.39 -43.02
N ILE A 659 14.52 -7.35 -43.63
CA ILE A 659 15.75 -6.84 -42.99
C ILE A 659 16.36 -5.79 -43.89
N LEU A 660 16.54 -4.59 -43.36
CA LEU A 660 17.22 -3.48 -44.02
C LEU A 660 18.39 -3.03 -43.13
N SER A 661 19.60 -3.13 -43.64
CA SER A 661 20.80 -2.61 -42.99
C SER A 661 21.36 -1.46 -43.81
N MET A 662 21.66 -0.34 -43.16
CA MET A 662 22.07 0.90 -43.82
C MET A 662 23.57 1.13 -43.63
N ALA A 663 24.27 1.43 -44.73
CA ALA A 663 25.70 1.78 -44.70
C ALA A 663 25.93 3.23 -44.24
N ILE A 664 24.96 4.13 -44.48
CA ILE A 664 24.98 5.53 -44.04
C ILE A 664 23.73 5.75 -43.18
N PRO A 665 23.87 6.16 -41.91
CA PRO A 665 22.72 6.26 -41.00
C PRO A 665 21.90 7.52 -41.26
N GLN A 666 20.58 7.42 -41.14
CA GLN A 666 19.64 8.52 -41.43
C GLN A 666 18.82 8.90 -40.20
N GLN A 667 18.42 10.18 -40.08
CA GLN A 667 17.56 10.64 -38.97
C GLN A 667 16.09 10.26 -39.17
N SER A 668 15.64 10.22 -40.42
CA SER A 668 14.29 9.81 -40.80
C SER A 668 14.37 8.83 -41.96
N LEU A 669 13.53 7.81 -41.93
CA LEU A 669 13.46 6.74 -42.93
C LEU A 669 11.99 6.45 -43.27
N HIS A 670 11.69 6.47 -44.56
CA HIS A 670 10.40 6.04 -45.10
C HIS A 670 10.54 4.64 -45.67
N LEU A 671 9.92 3.67 -45.00
CA LEU A 671 10.01 2.26 -45.37
C LEU A 671 8.72 1.84 -46.06
N LYS A 672 8.79 1.64 -47.39
CA LYS A 672 7.70 1.01 -48.14
C LYS A 672 7.49 -0.42 -47.66
N LEU A 673 6.24 -0.82 -47.42
CA LEU A 673 5.87 -2.17 -46.97
C LEU A 673 5.18 -3.00 -48.07
N PRO A 674 5.69 -3.07 -49.33
CA PRO A 674 4.94 -3.75 -50.37
C PRO A 674 5.02 -5.25 -50.13
N THR A 675 3.88 -5.93 -50.19
CA THR A 675 3.70 -7.40 -50.10
C THR A 675 3.92 -8.07 -48.74
N ILE A 676 3.88 -7.34 -47.63
CA ILE A 676 3.69 -7.99 -46.31
C ILE A 676 2.19 -8.32 -46.15
N ALA A 677 1.88 -9.57 -45.77
CA ALA A 677 0.50 -10.00 -45.55
C ALA A 677 -0.14 -9.25 -44.36
N PRO A 678 -1.47 -9.11 -44.30
CA PRO A 678 -2.12 -8.60 -43.09
C PRO A 678 -1.80 -9.49 -41.89
N GLY A 679 -1.44 -8.89 -40.77
CA GLY A 679 -1.01 -9.63 -39.58
C GLY A 679 -0.30 -8.78 -38.54
N TYR A 680 0.07 -9.44 -37.44
CA TYR A 680 0.84 -8.87 -36.34
C TYR A 680 2.33 -9.11 -36.56
N TYR A 681 3.07 -8.01 -36.63
CA TYR A 681 4.51 -7.99 -36.82
C TYR A 681 5.19 -7.19 -35.72
N ILE A 682 6.51 -7.32 -35.66
CA ILE A 682 7.37 -6.57 -34.75
C ILE A 682 8.44 -5.90 -35.61
N ALA A 683 8.55 -4.57 -35.53
CA ALA A 683 9.58 -3.79 -36.18
C ALA A 683 10.66 -3.38 -35.17
N ALA A 684 11.91 -3.79 -35.42
CA ALA A 684 13.10 -3.47 -34.65
C ALA A 684 13.99 -2.50 -35.43
N VAL A 685 14.17 -1.29 -34.91
CA VAL A 685 14.97 -0.22 -35.48
C VAL A 685 16.29 -0.12 -34.72
N ARG A 686 17.40 -0.35 -35.40
CA ARG A 686 18.75 -0.22 -34.85
C ARG A 686 19.23 1.21 -35.00
N THR A 687 19.69 1.80 -33.90
CA THR A 687 20.41 3.08 -33.86
C THR A 687 21.85 2.88 -33.40
N ALA A 688 22.65 3.95 -33.38
CA ALA A 688 24.04 3.90 -32.92
C ALA A 688 24.18 3.48 -31.45
N LYS A 689 23.15 3.71 -30.63
CA LYS A 689 23.20 3.56 -29.17
C LYS A 689 22.29 2.47 -28.63
N SER A 690 21.25 2.08 -29.39
CA SER A 690 20.24 1.12 -28.94
C SER A 690 19.47 0.49 -30.11
N VAL A 691 18.76 -0.61 -29.84
CA VAL A 691 17.77 -1.19 -30.76
C VAL A 691 16.40 -0.98 -30.15
N ILE A 692 15.49 -0.35 -30.88
CA ILE A 692 14.14 0.00 -30.42
C ILE A 692 13.14 -0.87 -31.17
N VAL A 693 12.28 -1.54 -30.41
CA VAL A 693 11.31 -2.50 -30.93
C VAL A 693 9.89 -1.98 -30.74
N ARG A 694 9.06 -2.07 -31.78
CA ARG A 694 7.65 -1.68 -31.75
C ARG A 694 6.76 -2.73 -32.41
N PRO A 695 5.56 -2.99 -31.86
CA PRO A 695 4.56 -3.77 -32.56
C PRO A 695 4.09 -3.02 -33.80
N LEU A 696 3.88 -3.74 -34.89
CA LEU A 696 3.37 -3.23 -36.16
C LEU A 696 2.19 -4.11 -36.58
N VAL A 697 1.02 -3.51 -36.72
CA VAL A 697 -0.17 -4.22 -37.22
C VAL A 697 -0.41 -3.76 -38.65
N ILE A 698 -0.39 -4.70 -39.58
CA ILE A 698 -0.72 -4.42 -40.99
C ILE A 698 -2.14 -4.93 -41.22
N ILE A 699 -3.04 -3.99 -41.51
CA ILE A 699 -4.45 -4.24 -41.83
C ILE A 699 -4.63 -3.74 -43.25
N ARG A 700 -5.27 -4.53 -44.12
CA ARG A 700 -5.68 -4.08 -45.46
C ARG A 700 -7.15 -3.72 -45.46
#